data_AF-A0AAD5V1T5-F1
#
_entry.id   AF-A0AAD5V1T5-F1
#
_cell.length_a   1.000
_cell.length_b   1.000
_cell.length_c   1.000
_cell.angle_alpha   90.00
_cell.angle_beta   90.00
_cell.angle_gamma   90.00
#
_symmetry.space_group_name_H-M   'P 1'
#
loop_
_entity.id
_entity.type
_entity.pdbx_description
1 polymer ?
#
loop_
_entity_poly.entity_id
_entity_poly.type
_entity_poly.pdbx_seq_one_letter_code
_entity_poly.pdbx_strand_id
1 'polypeptide(L)'
;MSTVEAIRTLPTPPLSEGEKPVDYTLLRKNLETVSAKDTVHFERKMGETELSYFLPSRDSGVNDMYLHLGFRAQESTVAHSRVRLVWGILRLRHPLMSAHVEMHDYDDVRFVYPVPTSVDDILKGADANLEYRTQSKDELIDSYLNGPRTLSNSRLSYLVLSRASPYPGRSIPTPPHTPSPTDEPGAQVALATENQSEEGHNYELLICAMHFLGDGMALHTFANDFLGLLGSEKTELELEAQLSEEWKGRWGDNLNDASILPHPLEDNIPLPWTRFRRAAAAVDFQLSQQKLIGGHAFPRRKHPERRTIVPTISYPEDRTKAILKKCKANGVSISAALFAICNVAWARMSGGSREMPVLMYSALNLRPYFTVKQPAPWNSYWFLAIGYFNVILPNFLPGDKVEATFWHRARLAKEQSTKAAKNPMIVSRTHEMARERGERARGWAKEDDERANGTWVPPAKNVESEPKEPVLPPRAKVSSTALMGLSLLGNLDGIYKHANFPSIKLHTLTTGSRQRHGAMLLFGYTFAGKLWISLGYDENGFAEGVVDKFWTESIACVDEFLGQPNIPHTILATRSCALGCALTFTLTLTTSTTSMTTVFQTPTPLNRAGSTPAVPARPPYVPPRPPTDDFEKWFTEPTPNNRMLLALKSGIDSEIAWALDRICRLCPNEQFILSAIPGLADVLFEWPEWFICSGWIEITRVGTLFSLPQILERRKRHALEALFVLRNCAMNPVNAKDLAGRLRARDLILCALHRLPHDSDTNSEFLLYIIEFMQALSDELVLAPPDAPYLANPLPPLQNFSAASSNRPIIIACLGTLHLLMSNPANVAHLSAESPALDASLRYLPLSMDKPLQEAALNYLYSHLSHPPMSKAFLLHPRMASTLKVLVSILLAEQVEETVSIDITGPIYTAPADIVVTKNHELTSEELDSLVVMLEPQRCHQWMRFMFEPNSTGELTQVEFWNMYKDLFSQHQDRCPPLVASEVIKFVSVVFPQAQAMVLPGPPQKFVVRGVARRQDNFIDNRIRCLWNHSQCAVEPLSSPKELYDHVVQEHLGGDSSAIQCSWATCHRTLSRKDIRSHLLTHLPVTPRPREPKEMVTLPSAGYPQPIPDPTKRPLPPAPSAAITYQQAILDPPSNSLTALLCLRVLFRSAFASSDAAPRADEDHFGFPGIIEDTEEDVQEEIASGSDSEIEGERRGRKAFIGIRHLLERVTIRNETLMGWVAEMVDAGIMGTT
;
A
#
# COMPACT_ATOMS: atom_id res chain seq x y z
N MET A 1 21.78 -4.49 74.76
CA MET A 1 22.09 -5.48 75.81
C MET A 1 21.79 -6.86 75.24
N SER A 2 22.81 -7.73 75.23
CA SER A 2 22.74 -9.22 75.26
C SER A 2 22.10 -9.93 74.05
N THR A 3 22.85 -10.50 73.08
CA THR A 3 23.66 -11.76 73.04
C THR A 3 22.83 -13.05 73.07
N VAL A 4 23.08 -14.17 72.37
CA VAL A 4 23.93 -14.67 71.24
C VAL A 4 23.64 -16.20 71.19
N GLU A 5 23.61 -16.82 69.99
CA GLU A 5 24.08 -18.20 69.60
C GLU A 5 23.27 -18.73 68.38
N ALA A 6 23.77 -19.47 67.38
CA ALA A 6 25.10 -19.74 66.80
C ALA A 6 24.97 -20.54 65.46
N ILE A 7 25.62 -20.03 64.39
CA ILE A 7 26.55 -20.69 63.42
C ILE A 7 26.09 -21.82 62.45
N ARG A 8 26.09 -21.55 61.12
CA ARG A 8 27.16 -21.94 60.14
C ARG A 8 27.02 -21.23 58.77
N THR A 9 27.97 -20.34 58.45
CA THR A 9 28.28 -19.74 57.14
C THR A 9 29.62 -20.28 56.64
N LEU A 10 29.85 -20.29 55.32
CA LEU A 10 31.17 -20.48 54.71
C LEU A 10 31.68 -19.14 54.11
N PRO A 11 33.00 -18.85 54.13
CA PRO A 11 33.52 -17.50 54.16
C PRO A 11 34.26 -17.06 52.89
N THR A 12 34.25 -15.76 52.63
CA THR A 12 35.15 -15.02 51.75
C THR A 12 36.61 -15.09 52.26
N PRO A 13 37.65 -15.12 51.42
CA PRO A 13 39.01 -14.80 51.84
C PRO A 13 39.23 -13.26 51.93
N PRO A 14 40.06 -12.78 52.87
CA PRO A 14 40.32 -11.36 53.12
C PRO A 14 41.43 -10.78 52.22
N LEU A 15 41.38 -9.45 52.07
CA LEU A 15 42.42 -8.60 51.49
C LEU A 15 43.72 -8.70 52.30
N SER A 16 44.85 -8.92 51.62
CA SER A 16 46.17 -8.60 52.16
C SER A 16 46.52 -7.15 51.84
N GLU A 17 46.83 -6.39 52.88
CA GLU A 17 47.33 -5.02 52.83
C GLU A 17 48.61 -4.90 51.99
N GLY A 18 48.63 -3.93 51.08
CA GLY A 18 49.87 -3.44 50.50
C GLY A 18 49.82 -3.07 49.01
N GLU A 19 48.85 -2.29 48.53
CA GLU A 19 49.06 -1.48 47.32
C GLU A 19 48.03 -0.34 47.20
N LYS A 20 48.51 0.83 46.78
CA LYS A 20 47.82 2.13 46.74
C LYS A 20 46.63 2.14 45.76
N PRO A 21 45.63 3.03 45.92
CA PRO A 21 44.50 3.10 45.00
C PRO A 21 44.98 3.48 43.60
N VAL A 22 44.72 2.60 42.62
CA VAL A 22 44.96 2.88 41.20
C VAL A 22 43.78 3.66 40.64
N ASP A 23 44.11 4.80 40.06
CA ASP A 23 43.19 5.74 39.42
C ASP A 23 42.38 5.08 38.29
N TYR A 24 41.07 4.98 38.48
CA TYR A 24 40.10 4.39 37.54
C TYR A 24 39.95 5.17 36.22
N THR A 25 40.66 6.28 36.04
CA THR A 25 40.67 7.02 34.76
C THR A 25 41.49 6.35 33.66
N LEU A 26 42.35 5.36 33.98
CA LEU A 26 43.18 4.66 32.98
C LEU A 26 42.60 3.34 32.46
N LEU A 27 41.65 2.71 33.16
CA LEU A 27 40.96 1.50 32.68
C LEU A 27 39.87 1.79 31.63
N ARG A 28 39.41 3.05 31.54
CA ARG A 28 38.53 3.50 30.45
C ARG A 28 39.29 3.71 29.12
N LYS A 29 40.62 3.89 29.17
CA LYS A 29 41.47 4.07 27.99
C LYS A 29 42.04 2.76 27.42
N ASN A 30 42.03 1.65 28.18
CA ASN A 30 42.62 0.38 27.75
C ASN A 30 41.60 -0.69 27.33
N LEU A 31 40.30 -0.37 27.33
CA LEU A 31 39.29 -1.07 26.51
C LEU A 31 39.11 -0.43 25.11
N GLU A 32 39.80 0.69 24.85
CA GLU A 32 39.83 1.35 23.54
C GLU A 32 41.04 0.95 22.67
N THR A 33 41.81 -0.07 23.05
CA THR A 33 43.01 -0.46 22.29
C THR A 33 43.17 -1.99 22.15
N VAL A 34 42.11 -2.65 21.73
CA VAL A 34 42.20 -3.93 20.99
C VAL A 34 41.65 -3.69 19.59
N SER A 35 42.52 -3.24 18.68
CA SER A 35 42.38 -3.19 17.22
C SER A 35 40.94 -3.35 16.70
N ALA A 36 40.06 -2.37 16.95
CA ALA A 36 38.76 -2.30 16.35
C ALA A 36 38.97 -1.91 14.89
N LYS A 37 38.72 -2.85 13.96
CA LYS A 37 38.23 -2.41 12.65
C LYS A 37 36.98 -1.62 12.95
N ASP A 38 36.96 -0.32 12.66
CA ASP A 38 35.81 0.56 12.89
C ASP A 38 34.52 -0.09 12.35
N THR A 39 33.70 -0.66 13.24
CA THR A 39 32.38 -1.17 12.86
C THR A 39 31.47 0.02 12.61
N VAL A 40 31.19 0.26 11.34
CA VAL A 40 30.24 1.28 10.90
C VAL A 40 28.87 0.98 11.48
N HIS A 41 28.21 1.99 12.05
CA HIS A 41 26.84 1.89 12.52
C HIS A 41 26.02 3.04 11.95
N PHE A 42 24.72 2.80 11.77
CA PHE A 42 23.75 3.81 11.39
C PHE A 42 22.83 4.07 12.56
N GLU A 43 22.53 5.34 12.83
CA GLU A 43 21.59 5.73 13.87
C GLU A 43 20.44 6.58 13.33
N ARG A 44 19.26 6.41 13.91
CA ARG A 44 18.08 7.26 13.64
C ARG A 44 17.32 7.52 14.93
N LYS A 45 17.04 8.79 15.19
CA LYS A 45 16.16 9.21 16.28
C LYS A 45 14.70 8.75 16.06
N MET A 46 14.05 8.28 17.12
CA MET A 46 12.65 7.89 17.09
C MET A 46 11.72 9.09 16.89
N GLY A 47 10.65 8.90 16.11
CA GLY A 47 9.54 9.86 15.99
C GLY A 47 8.60 9.83 17.20
N GLU A 48 7.67 10.80 17.27
CA GLU A 48 6.70 10.91 18.38
C GLU A 48 5.82 9.65 18.52
N THR A 49 5.37 9.10 17.38
CA THR A 49 4.57 7.87 17.37
C THR A 49 5.39 6.69 17.90
N GLU A 50 6.64 6.52 17.49
CA GLU A 50 7.52 5.43 17.93
C GLU A 50 7.84 5.54 19.43
N LEU A 51 8.18 6.75 19.91
CA LEU A 51 8.40 7.04 21.33
C LEU A 51 7.17 6.67 22.18
N SER A 52 5.97 6.95 21.68
CA SER A 52 4.72 6.63 22.40
C SER A 52 4.50 5.13 22.63
N TYR A 53 5.23 4.27 21.91
CA TYR A 53 5.22 2.82 22.08
C TYR A 53 6.47 2.30 22.80
N PHE A 54 7.64 2.85 22.48
CA PHE A 54 8.89 2.47 23.12
C PHE A 54 8.85 2.72 24.62
N LEU A 55 8.48 3.93 25.03
CA LEU A 55 8.55 4.34 26.43
C LEU A 55 7.70 3.43 27.32
N PRO A 56 6.40 3.15 27.05
CA PRO A 56 5.65 2.19 27.85
C PRO A 56 6.18 0.74 27.81
N SER A 57 6.89 0.36 26.74
CA SER A 57 7.40 -1.00 26.58
C SER A 57 8.67 -1.29 27.40
N ARG A 58 9.46 -0.25 27.72
CA ARG A 58 10.87 -0.39 28.15
C ARG A 58 11.12 -1.35 29.31
N ASP A 59 10.21 -1.41 30.27
CA ASP A 59 10.33 -2.25 31.46
C ASP A 59 9.69 -3.64 31.24
N SER A 60 8.36 -3.70 31.17
CA SER A 60 7.60 -4.96 31.18
C SER A 60 7.25 -5.55 29.80
N GLY A 61 7.68 -4.89 28.71
CA GLY A 61 7.37 -5.29 27.34
C GLY A 61 5.94 -5.02 26.93
N VAL A 62 5.28 -4.02 27.53
CA VAL A 62 3.95 -3.60 27.07
C VAL A 62 4.03 -3.21 25.59
N ASN A 63 3.05 -3.68 24.83
CA ASN A 63 2.93 -3.58 23.37
C ASN A 63 3.81 -4.54 22.56
N ASP A 64 4.79 -5.25 23.13
CA ASP A 64 5.59 -6.24 22.38
C ASP A 64 4.67 -7.18 21.60
N MET A 65 4.79 -7.19 20.27
CA MET A 65 3.88 -7.92 19.38
C MET A 65 4.32 -9.37 19.22
N TYR A 66 3.36 -10.23 18.94
CA TYR A 66 3.63 -11.57 18.43
C TYR A 66 2.65 -11.93 17.31
N LEU A 67 3.15 -12.75 16.38
CA LEU A 67 2.35 -13.42 15.38
C LEU A 67 2.63 -14.92 15.47
N HIS A 68 1.61 -15.68 15.85
CA HIS A 68 1.59 -17.12 15.81
C HIS A 68 0.98 -17.61 14.49
N LEU A 69 1.67 -18.55 13.82
CA LEU A 69 1.22 -19.25 12.63
C LEU A 69 1.40 -20.76 12.83
N GLY A 70 0.30 -21.51 12.72
CA GLY A 70 0.31 -22.96 12.63
C GLY A 70 0.28 -23.41 11.17
N PHE A 71 1.20 -24.28 10.79
CA PHE A 71 1.30 -24.78 9.41
C PHE A 71 1.82 -26.22 9.31
N ARG A 72 1.55 -26.83 8.15
CA ARG A 72 2.05 -28.15 7.79
C ARG A 72 3.15 -28.04 6.73
N ALA A 73 4.30 -28.66 6.95
CA ALA A 73 5.44 -28.67 6.03
C ALA A 73 6.27 -29.96 6.16
N GLN A 74 7.18 -30.20 5.21
CA GLN A 74 8.19 -31.27 5.35
C GLN A 74 9.28 -30.86 6.33
N GLU A 75 9.91 -31.84 7.00
CA GLU A 75 10.98 -31.58 7.98
C GLU A 75 12.20 -30.89 7.34
N SER A 76 12.53 -31.24 6.09
CA SER A 76 13.57 -30.58 5.30
C SER A 76 13.30 -29.09 5.06
N THR A 77 12.02 -28.69 4.91
CA THR A 77 11.62 -27.29 4.69
C THR A 77 11.85 -26.42 5.92
N VAL A 78 11.81 -27.01 7.11
CA VAL A 78 11.98 -26.31 8.38
C VAL A 78 13.27 -26.71 9.10
N ALA A 79 14.26 -27.20 8.35
CA ALA A 79 15.57 -27.47 8.89
C ALA A 79 16.18 -26.20 9.50
N HIS A 80 16.93 -26.37 10.60
CA HIS A 80 17.54 -25.26 11.33
C HIS A 80 18.43 -24.38 10.44
N SER A 81 19.26 -25.01 9.60
CA SER A 81 20.12 -24.35 8.61
C SER A 81 19.32 -23.45 7.66
N ARG A 82 18.24 -23.97 7.07
CA ARG A 82 17.36 -23.24 6.17
C ARG A 82 16.64 -22.08 6.85
N VAL A 83 16.04 -22.31 8.02
CA VAL A 83 15.32 -21.26 8.78
C VAL A 83 16.28 -20.14 9.20
N ARG A 84 17.50 -20.49 9.65
CA ARG A 84 18.56 -19.52 9.97
C ARG A 84 18.95 -18.68 8.77
N LEU A 85 19.10 -19.29 7.59
CA LEU A 85 19.40 -18.58 6.33
C LEU A 85 18.28 -17.59 5.96
N VAL A 86 17.03 -18.04 5.94
CA VAL A 86 15.87 -17.21 5.61
C VAL A 86 15.69 -16.06 6.60
N TRP A 87 15.83 -16.34 7.89
CA TRP A 87 15.80 -15.33 8.94
C TRP A 87 16.92 -14.30 8.77
N GLY A 88 18.13 -14.74 8.42
CA GLY A 88 19.26 -13.87 8.10
C GLY A 88 19.01 -12.96 6.90
N ILE A 89 18.47 -13.49 5.80
CA ILE A 89 18.12 -12.71 4.60
C ILE A 89 17.13 -11.59 4.95
N LEU A 90 16.05 -11.92 5.66
CA LEU A 90 15.04 -10.91 5.99
C LEU A 90 15.54 -9.89 7.01
N ARG A 91 16.39 -10.29 7.96
CA ARG A 91 17.04 -9.38 8.89
C ARG A 91 18.08 -8.48 8.24
N LEU A 92 18.68 -8.89 7.12
CA LEU A 92 19.49 -8.03 6.26
C LEU A 92 18.62 -7.04 5.48
N ARG A 93 17.49 -7.48 4.92
CA ARG A 93 16.55 -6.64 4.17
C ARG A 93 15.86 -5.58 5.03
N HIS A 94 15.62 -5.89 6.31
CA HIS A 94 14.94 -5.03 7.27
C HIS A 94 15.85 -4.67 8.47
N PRO A 95 16.68 -3.64 8.37
CA PRO A 95 17.69 -3.29 9.38
C PRO A 95 17.15 -3.09 10.80
N LEU A 96 15.94 -2.53 10.97
CA LEU A 96 15.33 -2.36 12.30
C LEU A 96 15.11 -3.68 13.06
N MET A 97 14.96 -4.81 12.34
CA MET A 97 14.85 -6.14 12.96
C MET A 97 16.15 -6.58 13.65
N SER A 98 17.27 -5.95 13.30
CA SER A 98 18.62 -6.25 13.78
C SER A 98 19.28 -5.09 14.51
N ALA A 99 18.57 -3.98 14.67
CA ALA A 99 19.03 -2.84 15.44
C ALA A 99 18.93 -3.12 16.94
N HIS A 100 19.53 -2.23 17.74
CA HIS A 100 19.25 -2.05 19.16
C HIS A 100 18.75 -0.62 19.42
N VAL A 101 18.25 -0.38 20.63
CA VAL A 101 17.77 0.94 21.06
C VAL A 101 18.67 1.51 22.13
N GLU A 102 19.10 2.75 21.91
CA GLU A 102 19.81 3.56 22.90
C GLU A 102 18.93 4.73 23.33
N MET A 103 18.74 4.84 24.65
CA MET A 103 18.00 5.94 25.28
C MET A 103 19.00 6.82 26.02
N HIS A 104 19.23 8.03 25.52
CA HIS A 104 20.08 9.02 26.19
C HIS A 104 19.26 9.83 27.21
N ASP A 105 18.06 10.24 26.81
CA ASP A 105 17.03 10.82 27.66
C ASP A 105 15.62 10.50 27.12
N TYR A 106 14.57 11.07 27.71
CA TYR A 106 13.17 10.82 27.29
C TYR A 106 12.80 11.43 25.92
N ASP A 107 13.56 12.42 25.45
CA ASP A 107 13.37 13.11 24.17
C ASP A 107 14.36 12.65 23.09
N ASP A 108 15.46 11.98 23.44
CA ASP A 108 16.48 11.41 22.55
C ASP A 108 16.65 9.90 22.75
N VAL A 109 15.78 9.16 22.07
CA VAL A 109 15.86 7.70 21.92
C VAL A 109 16.14 7.37 20.46
N ARG A 110 17.12 6.51 20.22
CA ARG A 110 17.62 6.20 18.88
C ARG A 110 17.61 4.70 18.58
N PHE A 111 17.27 4.37 17.35
CA PHE A 111 17.65 3.09 16.76
C PHE A 111 19.12 3.15 16.35
N VAL A 112 19.87 2.13 16.71
CA VAL A 112 21.27 1.96 16.32
C VAL A 112 21.40 0.63 15.62
N TYR A 113 21.83 0.66 14.37
CA TYR A 113 22.00 -0.53 13.52
C TYR A 113 23.49 -0.76 13.25
N PRO A 114 24.10 -1.81 13.82
CA PRO A 114 25.46 -2.19 13.49
C PRO A 114 25.51 -2.83 12.10
N VAL A 115 26.38 -2.33 11.22
CA VAL A 115 26.54 -2.90 9.87
C VAL A 115 27.21 -4.27 9.97
N PRO A 116 26.62 -5.33 9.40
CA PRO A 116 27.21 -6.65 9.44
C PRO A 116 28.50 -6.71 8.62
N THR A 117 29.57 -7.22 9.22
CA THR A 117 30.91 -7.23 8.62
C THR A 117 31.13 -8.38 7.62
N SER A 118 30.26 -9.41 7.67
CA SER A 118 30.28 -10.55 6.77
C SER A 118 28.93 -11.27 6.77
N VAL A 119 28.74 -12.19 5.83
CA VAL A 119 27.57 -13.10 5.82
C VAL A 119 27.51 -13.96 7.08
N ASP A 120 28.65 -14.42 7.58
CA ASP A 120 28.74 -15.20 8.82
C ASP A 120 28.26 -14.41 10.05
N ASP A 121 28.54 -13.11 10.09
CA ASP A 121 28.07 -12.18 11.13
C ASP A 121 26.53 -12.08 11.13
N ILE A 122 25.92 -11.96 9.96
CA ILE A 122 24.44 -11.98 9.79
C ILE A 122 23.87 -13.29 10.31
N LEU A 123 24.46 -14.41 9.91
CA LEU A 123 23.95 -15.73 10.27
C LEU A 123 24.15 -16.05 11.75
N LYS A 124 25.23 -15.58 12.40
CA LYS A 124 25.41 -15.62 13.86
C LYS A 124 24.36 -14.79 14.58
N GLY A 125 24.09 -13.57 14.09
CA GLY A 125 23.05 -12.71 14.63
C GLY A 125 21.65 -13.34 14.49
N ALA A 126 21.35 -13.94 13.34
CA ALA A 126 20.10 -14.66 13.09
C ALA A 126 19.95 -15.84 14.07
N ASP A 127 20.99 -16.65 14.24
CA ASP A 127 21.02 -17.81 15.13
C ASP A 127 20.78 -17.43 16.60
N ALA A 128 21.44 -16.37 17.07
CA ALA A 128 21.27 -15.86 18.43
C ALA A 128 19.84 -15.35 18.74
N ASN A 129 19.02 -15.15 17.69
CA ASN A 129 17.65 -14.68 17.79
C ASN A 129 16.64 -15.66 17.18
N LEU A 130 17.00 -16.95 17.16
CA LEU A 130 16.19 -18.07 16.70
C LEU A 130 16.18 -19.15 17.79
N GLU A 131 15.01 -19.75 18.04
CA GLU A 131 14.87 -20.84 19.01
C GLU A 131 13.97 -21.95 18.47
N TYR A 132 14.34 -23.20 18.75
CA TYR A 132 13.50 -24.37 18.49
C TYR A 132 12.92 -24.91 19.80
N ARG A 133 11.61 -25.12 19.82
CA ARG A 133 10.88 -25.60 21.01
C ARG A 133 10.00 -26.82 20.71
N THR A 134 9.47 -27.40 21.78
CA THR A 134 8.52 -28.52 21.76
C THR A 134 7.26 -28.19 22.55
N GLN A 135 6.65 -27.06 22.22
CA GLN A 135 5.46 -26.50 22.84
C GLN A 135 4.30 -26.44 21.83
N SER A 136 3.08 -26.61 22.33
CA SER A 136 1.85 -26.34 21.58
C SER A 136 1.65 -24.83 21.34
N LYS A 137 0.73 -24.48 20.44
CA LYS A 137 0.28 -23.09 20.22
C LYS A 137 0.00 -22.37 21.55
N ASP A 138 -0.82 -22.95 22.41
CA ASP A 138 -1.33 -22.25 23.59
C ASP A 138 -0.22 -22.08 24.64
N GLU A 139 0.68 -23.06 24.79
CA GLU A 139 1.87 -22.96 25.64
C GLU A 139 2.87 -21.91 25.14
N LEU A 140 3.08 -21.80 23.83
CA LEU A 140 3.95 -20.78 23.24
C LEU A 140 3.42 -19.38 23.53
N ILE A 141 2.15 -19.13 23.23
CA ILE A 141 1.49 -17.84 23.43
C ILE A 141 1.46 -17.49 24.93
N ASP A 142 1.10 -18.44 25.79
CA ASP A 142 1.10 -18.24 27.24
C ASP A 142 2.50 -17.90 27.76
N SER A 143 3.53 -18.66 27.35
CA SER A 143 4.92 -18.37 27.76
C SER A 143 5.37 -16.98 27.30
N TYR A 144 4.97 -16.57 26.08
CA TYR A 144 5.33 -15.26 25.55
C TYR A 144 4.61 -14.12 26.27
N LEU A 145 3.33 -14.28 26.64
CA LEU A 145 2.52 -13.22 27.25
C LEU A 145 2.71 -13.10 28.76
N ASN A 146 2.84 -14.24 29.44
CA ASN A 146 2.82 -14.35 30.90
C ASN A 146 4.19 -14.72 31.49
N GLY A 147 5.12 -15.24 30.69
CA GLY A 147 6.49 -15.52 31.12
C GLY A 147 7.39 -14.28 31.21
N PRO A 148 8.71 -14.46 31.38
CA PRO A 148 9.69 -13.39 31.27
C PRO A 148 9.62 -12.68 29.91
N ARG A 149 10.00 -11.40 29.86
CA ARG A 149 9.99 -10.64 28.60
C ARG A 149 11.01 -11.23 27.61
N THR A 150 10.55 -11.70 26.46
CA THR A 150 11.41 -12.27 25.41
C THR A 150 12.23 -11.19 24.70
N LEU A 151 11.67 -10.01 24.43
CA LEU A 151 12.37 -8.96 23.71
C LEU A 151 13.09 -8.01 24.69
N SER A 152 14.08 -7.26 24.21
CA SER A 152 14.81 -6.26 25.00
C SER A 152 15.32 -5.12 24.11
N ASN A 153 15.91 -4.07 24.68
CA ASN A 153 16.51 -2.99 23.88
C ASN A 153 17.66 -3.47 22.98
N SER A 154 18.31 -4.60 23.31
CA SER A 154 19.34 -5.24 22.47
C SER A 154 18.79 -6.37 21.57
N ARG A 155 17.52 -6.76 21.75
CA ARG A 155 16.84 -7.83 21.02
C ARG A 155 15.45 -7.36 20.61
N LEU A 156 15.40 -6.67 19.48
CA LEU A 156 14.18 -6.04 18.97
C LEU A 156 13.25 -7.03 18.24
N SER A 157 13.80 -8.13 17.73
CA SER A 157 13.03 -9.22 17.12
C SER A 157 13.52 -10.59 17.53
N TYR A 158 12.62 -11.58 17.50
CA TYR A 158 12.94 -12.96 17.88
C TYR A 158 12.03 -13.94 17.13
N LEU A 159 12.58 -15.10 16.76
CA LEU A 159 11.86 -16.14 16.03
C LEU A 159 11.85 -17.44 16.83
N VAL A 160 10.68 -18.03 17.03
CA VAL A 160 10.56 -19.36 17.65
C VAL A 160 9.85 -20.29 16.68
N LEU A 161 10.46 -21.45 16.40
CA LEU A 161 9.81 -22.54 15.70
C LEU A 161 9.60 -23.71 16.66
N SER A 162 8.40 -24.27 16.67
CA SER A 162 8.06 -25.35 17.59
C SER A 162 7.41 -26.50 16.86
N ARG A 163 7.67 -27.72 17.33
CA ARG A 163 6.98 -28.94 16.91
C ARG A 163 6.21 -29.49 18.10
N ALA A 164 4.90 -29.67 17.94
CA ALA A 164 4.10 -30.30 18.99
C ALA A 164 4.59 -31.74 19.23
N SER A 165 4.90 -32.09 20.48
CA SER A 165 5.33 -33.44 20.83
C SER A 165 4.21 -34.45 20.51
N PRO A 166 4.50 -35.55 19.78
CA PRO A 166 3.51 -36.61 19.54
C PRO A 166 3.16 -37.40 20.82
N TYR A 167 3.87 -37.17 21.94
CA TYR A 167 3.62 -37.81 23.23
C TYR A 167 3.59 -36.75 24.36
N PRO A 168 2.40 -36.37 24.86
CA PRO A 168 2.31 -35.53 26.05
C PRO A 168 2.73 -36.35 27.28
N GLY A 169 3.87 -36.02 27.90
CA GLY A 169 4.19 -36.50 29.27
C GLY A 169 5.51 -37.23 29.53
N ARG A 170 6.54 -37.16 28.68
CA ARG A 170 7.86 -37.74 29.01
C ARG A 170 9.00 -36.72 28.89
N SER A 171 9.25 -36.00 29.99
CA SER A 171 10.49 -35.25 30.19
C SER A 171 11.59 -36.22 30.62
N ILE A 172 12.60 -36.41 29.76
CA ILE A 172 13.91 -36.93 30.19
C ILE A 172 14.95 -35.91 29.74
N PRO A 173 15.76 -35.36 30.65
CA PRO A 173 16.86 -34.47 30.29
C PRO A 173 18.08 -35.29 29.90
N THR A 174 18.60 -35.13 28.69
CA THR A 174 19.91 -35.66 28.33
C THR A 174 20.91 -34.49 28.28
N PRO A 175 22.12 -34.59 28.89
CA PRO A 175 23.08 -33.49 28.95
C PRO A 175 23.82 -33.27 27.62
N PRO A 176 24.51 -32.13 27.43
CA PRO A 176 25.16 -31.79 26.16
C PRO A 176 26.41 -32.64 25.89
N HIS A 177 26.59 -33.04 24.63
CA HIS A 177 27.78 -33.75 24.16
C HIS A 177 29.02 -32.84 24.16
N THR A 178 30.10 -33.34 24.77
CA THR A 178 31.46 -32.83 24.63
C THR A 178 32.15 -33.49 23.43
N PRO A 179 33.13 -32.82 22.77
CA PRO A 179 33.81 -33.40 21.62
C PRO A 179 35.03 -34.21 22.06
N SER A 180 35.21 -35.41 21.50
CA SER A 180 36.53 -36.05 21.40
C SER A 180 36.59 -37.01 20.20
N PRO A 181 37.79 -37.21 19.61
CA PRO A 181 37.98 -37.80 18.28
C PRO A 181 38.35 -39.29 18.34
N THR A 182 38.41 -39.93 17.16
CA THR A 182 39.07 -41.22 16.76
C THR A 182 38.18 -42.42 16.35
N ASP A 183 38.38 -42.78 15.06
CA ASP A 183 38.54 -44.11 14.44
C ASP A 183 37.42 -45.18 14.44
N GLU A 184 36.78 -45.34 13.26
CA GLU A 184 36.63 -46.55 12.39
C GLU A 184 36.46 -47.99 12.98
N PRO A 185 35.91 -48.98 12.23
CA PRO A 185 34.51 -49.14 11.82
C PRO A 185 33.96 -50.57 12.12
N GLY A 186 32.63 -50.71 12.18
CA GLY A 186 31.97 -52.00 11.92
C GLY A 186 30.87 -52.40 12.88
N ALA A 187 29.62 -52.34 12.40
CA ALA A 187 28.62 -53.41 12.53
C ALA A 187 27.28 -52.96 11.92
N GLN A 188 27.00 -53.51 10.73
CA GLN A 188 25.69 -53.99 10.27
C GLN A 188 24.44 -53.15 10.65
N VAL A 189 24.01 -52.29 9.73
CA VAL A 189 22.59 -51.89 9.65
C VAL A 189 21.95 -52.71 8.53
N ALA A 190 21.11 -53.65 8.96
CA ALA A 190 20.20 -54.38 8.10
C ALA A 190 19.20 -53.42 7.44
N LEU A 191 18.97 -53.63 6.15
CA LEU A 191 17.88 -52.99 5.40
C LEU A 191 16.54 -53.27 6.09
N ALA A 192 15.90 -52.22 6.58
CA ALA A 192 14.44 -52.15 6.65
C ALA A 192 13.98 -51.20 5.55
N THR A 193 13.55 -51.80 4.45
CA THR A 193 12.74 -51.16 3.42
C THR A 193 11.39 -50.84 4.05
N GLU A 194 11.17 -49.59 4.43
CA GLU A 194 9.83 -49.05 4.68
C GLU A 194 9.59 -47.87 3.74
N ASN A 195 8.71 -48.10 2.77
CA ASN A 195 7.96 -47.06 2.08
C ASN A 195 7.11 -46.30 3.10
N GLN A 196 7.71 -45.37 3.85
CA GLN A 196 6.94 -44.37 4.58
C GLN A 196 6.65 -43.23 3.60
N SER A 197 5.38 -43.14 3.19
CA SER A 197 4.80 -41.95 2.58
C SER A 197 5.26 -40.71 3.33
N GLU A 198 5.88 -39.75 2.63
CA GLU A 198 6.32 -38.46 3.16
C GLU A 198 5.13 -37.64 3.70
N GLU A 199 4.70 -37.90 4.94
CA GLU A 199 3.64 -37.13 5.59
C GLU A 199 4.23 -35.87 6.23
N GLY A 200 3.90 -34.69 5.70
CA GLY A 200 4.30 -33.42 6.32
C GLY A 200 3.84 -33.30 7.77
N HIS A 201 4.62 -32.65 8.63
CA HIS A 201 4.35 -32.47 10.06
C HIS A 201 3.77 -31.08 10.36
N ASN A 202 3.08 -30.95 11.51
CA ASN A 202 2.56 -29.66 11.99
C ASN A 202 3.63 -28.94 12.82
N TYR A 203 3.80 -27.65 12.52
CA TYR A 203 4.73 -26.75 13.19
C TYR A 203 4.01 -25.48 13.63
N GLU A 204 4.51 -24.89 14.71
CA GLU A 204 4.05 -23.63 15.26
C GLU A 204 5.18 -22.61 15.14
N LEU A 205 4.97 -21.52 14.39
CA LEU A 205 5.91 -20.41 14.25
C LEU A 205 5.41 -19.23 15.06
N LEU A 206 6.29 -18.66 15.88
CA LEU A 206 6.05 -17.44 16.64
C LEU A 206 7.07 -16.37 16.23
N ILE A 207 6.59 -15.33 15.55
CA ILE A 207 7.39 -14.15 15.20
C ILE A 207 7.14 -13.09 16.26
N CYS A 208 8.18 -12.69 16.98
CA CYS A 208 8.12 -11.69 18.04
C CYS A 208 8.83 -10.41 17.57
N ALA A 209 8.19 -9.26 17.73
CA ALA A 209 8.78 -7.97 17.36
C ALA A 209 8.29 -6.85 18.28
N MET A 210 9.16 -5.88 18.58
CA MET A 210 8.77 -4.69 19.32
C MET A 210 7.81 -3.83 18.47
N HIS A 211 6.75 -3.31 19.08
CA HIS A 211 5.71 -2.56 18.34
C HIS A 211 6.19 -1.18 17.86
N PHE A 212 7.25 -0.61 18.44
CA PHE A 212 7.82 0.64 17.94
C PHE A 212 8.64 0.43 16.65
N LEU A 213 8.88 -0.81 16.21
CA LEU A 213 9.53 -1.12 14.92
C LEU A 213 8.54 -1.13 13.75
N GLY A 214 7.26 -1.36 14.03
CA GLY A 214 6.29 -1.72 13.00
C GLY A 214 4.91 -2.02 13.58
N ASP A 215 3.97 -2.28 12.69
CA ASP A 215 2.58 -2.59 13.03
C ASP A 215 2.17 -3.97 12.52
N GLY A 216 0.91 -4.35 12.74
CA GLY A 216 0.38 -5.64 12.28
C GLY A 216 0.52 -5.84 10.77
N MET A 217 0.46 -4.79 9.95
CA MET A 217 0.65 -4.92 8.49
C MET A 217 2.10 -5.29 8.17
N ALA A 218 3.09 -4.63 8.79
CA ALA A 218 4.49 -5.00 8.63
C ALA A 218 4.74 -6.45 9.08
N LEU A 219 4.17 -6.85 10.22
CA LEU A 219 4.33 -8.20 10.79
C LEU A 219 3.75 -9.29 9.87
N HIS A 220 2.56 -9.09 9.30
CA HIS A 220 1.94 -10.06 8.39
C HIS A 220 2.63 -10.10 7.02
N THR A 221 3.04 -8.96 6.45
CA THR A 221 3.84 -8.93 5.21
C THR A 221 5.17 -9.64 5.41
N PHE A 222 5.84 -9.40 6.54
CA PHE A 222 7.07 -10.08 6.90
C PHE A 222 6.89 -11.60 6.99
N ALA A 223 5.81 -12.05 7.62
CA ALA A 223 5.52 -13.48 7.72
C ALA A 223 5.29 -14.12 6.34
N ASN A 224 4.62 -13.41 5.41
CA ASN A 224 4.47 -13.87 4.03
C ASN A 224 5.83 -14.00 3.33
N ASP A 225 6.70 -13.00 3.45
CA ASP A 225 8.03 -13.02 2.81
C ASP A 225 8.91 -14.11 3.41
N PHE A 226 8.81 -14.33 4.73
CA PHE A 226 9.49 -15.43 5.42
C PHE A 226 9.04 -16.78 4.90
N LEU A 227 7.73 -17.01 4.79
CA LEU A 227 7.18 -18.25 4.26
C LEU A 227 7.49 -18.44 2.77
N GLY A 228 7.49 -17.37 1.98
CA GLY A 228 7.87 -17.41 0.56
C GLY A 228 9.31 -17.86 0.34
N LEU A 229 10.25 -17.36 1.14
CA LEU A 229 11.64 -17.83 1.10
C LEU A 229 11.78 -19.26 1.65
N LEU A 230 11.13 -19.54 2.78
CA LEU A 230 11.18 -20.85 3.44
C LEU A 230 10.62 -21.97 2.56
N GLY A 231 9.47 -21.74 1.93
CA GLY A 231 8.79 -22.69 1.06
C GLY A 231 9.24 -22.67 -0.40
N SER A 232 10.21 -21.83 -0.77
CA SER A 232 10.73 -21.74 -2.16
C SER A 232 11.46 -23.00 -2.61
N GLU A 233 11.55 -23.21 -3.92
CA GLU A 233 12.31 -24.31 -4.53
C GLU A 233 13.83 -24.14 -4.43
N LYS A 234 14.32 -22.98 -3.94
CA LYS A 234 15.74 -22.72 -3.77
C LYS A 234 16.36 -23.69 -2.77
N THR A 235 17.50 -24.25 -3.13
CA THR A 235 18.36 -25.02 -2.22
C THR A 235 18.99 -24.12 -1.15
N GLU A 236 19.52 -24.71 -0.07
CA GLU A 236 20.23 -23.93 0.96
C GLU A 236 21.44 -23.19 0.39
N LEU A 237 22.16 -23.80 -0.56
CA LEU A 237 23.28 -23.17 -1.26
C LEU A 237 22.86 -21.95 -2.08
N GLU A 238 21.70 -22.02 -2.74
CA GLU A 238 21.16 -20.88 -3.49
C GLU A 238 20.66 -19.75 -2.56
N LEU A 239 20.09 -20.09 -1.41
CA LEU A 239 19.73 -19.11 -0.38
C LEU A 239 20.97 -18.45 0.23
N GLU A 240 22.03 -19.21 0.49
CA GLU A 240 23.31 -18.69 0.97
C GLU A 240 24.00 -17.80 -0.09
N ALA A 241 23.95 -18.21 -1.36
CA ALA A 241 24.43 -17.39 -2.47
C ALA A 241 23.64 -16.08 -2.59
N GLN A 242 22.31 -16.13 -2.47
CA GLN A 242 21.45 -14.95 -2.46
C GLN A 242 21.78 -14.02 -1.28
N LEU A 243 21.94 -14.55 -0.07
CA LEU A 243 22.35 -13.75 1.09
C LEU A 243 23.70 -13.08 0.85
N SER A 244 24.64 -13.80 0.26
CA SER A 244 25.98 -13.29 -0.06
C SER A 244 25.95 -12.20 -1.12
N GLU A 245 25.12 -12.36 -2.15
CA GLU A 245 24.93 -11.38 -3.21
C GLU A 245 24.23 -10.12 -2.68
N GLU A 246 23.16 -10.26 -1.87
CA GLU A 246 22.49 -9.12 -1.25
C GLU A 246 23.39 -8.37 -0.28
N TRP A 247 24.20 -9.08 0.52
CA TRP A 247 25.18 -8.44 1.41
C TRP A 247 26.26 -7.71 0.62
N LYS A 248 26.83 -8.32 -0.43
CA LYS A 248 27.83 -7.66 -1.30
C LYS A 248 27.23 -6.48 -2.06
N GLY A 249 26.02 -6.60 -2.59
CA GLY A 249 25.34 -5.52 -3.28
C GLY A 249 25.06 -4.33 -2.37
N ARG A 250 24.81 -4.58 -1.08
CA ARG A 250 24.51 -3.52 -0.10
C ARG A 250 25.76 -2.92 0.57
N TRP A 251 26.82 -3.72 0.77
CA TRP A 251 27.98 -3.33 1.60
C TRP A 251 29.35 -3.55 0.95
N GLY A 252 29.41 -4.16 -0.24
CA GLY A 252 30.66 -4.62 -0.85
C GLY A 252 31.51 -3.53 -1.51
N ASP A 253 30.89 -2.54 -2.17
CA ASP A 253 31.64 -1.63 -3.07
C ASP A 253 31.51 -0.13 -2.79
N ASN A 254 30.56 0.36 -1.97
CA ASN A 254 30.52 1.76 -1.50
C ASN A 254 29.58 1.92 -0.30
N LEU A 255 30.07 2.47 0.81
CA LEU A 255 29.25 2.95 1.94
C LEU A 255 28.53 4.23 1.52
N ASN A 256 27.38 4.13 0.87
CA ASN A 256 26.56 5.30 0.60
C ASN A 256 25.08 4.91 0.55
N ASP A 257 24.44 4.91 1.71
CA ASP A 257 23.02 5.23 1.76
C ASP A 257 22.61 5.78 3.13
N ALA A 258 22.35 7.09 3.19
CA ALA A 258 21.78 7.72 4.38
C ALA A 258 20.33 7.27 4.67
N SER A 259 19.71 6.50 3.77
CA SER A 259 18.30 6.06 3.86
C SER A 259 18.10 4.63 4.38
N ILE A 260 19.12 4.00 5.00
CA ILE A 260 19.03 2.59 5.38
C ILE A 260 18.01 2.28 6.50
N LEU A 261 17.86 3.19 7.46
CA LEU A 261 16.84 3.09 8.49
C LEU A 261 15.58 3.81 7.99
N PRO A 262 14.41 3.14 7.98
CA PRO A 262 13.19 3.74 7.47
C PRO A 262 12.79 4.96 8.31
N HIS A 263 12.34 6.01 7.63
CA HIS A 263 11.88 7.24 8.26
C HIS A 263 10.67 6.99 9.18
N PRO A 264 10.52 7.76 10.27
CA PRO A 264 9.35 7.68 11.14
C PRO A 264 8.06 8.07 10.39
N LEU A 265 6.90 7.74 10.95
CA LEU A 265 5.58 8.02 10.35
C LEU A 265 5.44 9.49 9.94
N GLU A 266 5.77 10.40 10.84
CA GLU A 266 5.58 11.84 10.69
C GLU A 266 6.31 12.40 9.46
N ASP A 267 7.47 11.83 9.12
CA ASP A 267 8.30 12.20 7.98
C ASP A 267 7.79 11.60 6.65
N ASN A 268 6.96 10.55 6.70
CA ASN A 268 6.33 9.96 5.52
C ASN A 268 5.03 10.69 5.11
N ILE A 269 4.47 11.49 6.02
CA ILE A 269 3.28 12.33 5.81
C ILE A 269 3.56 13.80 6.15
N PRO A 270 4.58 14.43 5.53
CA PRO A 270 4.98 15.79 5.85
C PRO A 270 3.85 16.79 5.57
N LEU A 271 3.66 17.72 6.50
CA LEU A 271 2.76 18.85 6.35
C LEU A 271 3.54 20.17 6.42
N PRO A 272 3.39 21.09 5.46
CA PRO A 272 3.96 22.42 5.60
C PRO A 272 3.26 23.16 6.74
N TRP A 273 3.96 23.39 7.84
CA TRP A 273 3.40 24.02 9.04
C TRP A 273 3.50 25.55 8.97
N THR A 274 2.41 26.21 8.56
CA THR A 274 2.23 27.65 8.82
C THR A 274 1.65 27.86 10.22
N ARG A 275 1.81 29.07 10.78
CA ARG A 275 1.20 29.42 12.09
C ARG A 275 -0.31 29.17 12.09
N PHE A 276 -1.00 29.56 11.02
CA PHE A 276 -2.43 29.31 10.85
C PHE A 276 -2.76 27.82 10.80
N ARG A 277 -2.05 27.03 9.98
CA ARG A 277 -2.32 25.58 9.88
C ARG A 277 -2.12 24.87 11.20
N ARG A 278 -1.09 25.25 11.98
CA ARG A 278 -0.87 24.69 13.32
C ARG A 278 -2.02 25.01 14.27
N ALA A 279 -2.49 26.26 14.29
CA ALA A 279 -3.64 26.65 15.10
C ALA A 279 -4.93 25.92 14.66
N ALA A 280 -5.19 25.86 13.35
CA ALA A 280 -6.36 25.16 12.80
C ALA A 280 -6.32 23.65 13.10
N ALA A 281 -5.16 23.00 12.97
CA ALA A 281 -4.97 21.59 13.32
C ALA A 281 -5.23 21.35 14.81
N ALA A 282 -4.68 22.18 15.70
CA ALA A 282 -4.91 22.07 17.13
C ALA A 282 -6.39 22.25 17.50
N VAL A 283 -7.08 23.23 16.91
CA VAL A 283 -8.52 23.47 17.15
C VAL A 283 -9.36 22.32 16.62
N ASP A 284 -9.16 21.87 15.38
CA ASP A 284 -9.88 20.73 14.80
C ASP A 284 -9.65 19.45 15.63
N PHE A 285 -8.40 19.20 16.04
CA PHE A 285 -8.06 18.07 16.90
C PHE A 285 -8.79 18.16 18.24
N GLN A 286 -8.75 19.30 18.93
CA GLN A 286 -9.47 19.50 20.20
C GLN A 286 -10.99 19.32 20.04
N LEU A 287 -11.60 19.89 19.00
CA LEU A 287 -13.03 19.72 18.70
C LEU A 287 -13.36 18.25 18.40
N SER A 288 -12.44 17.51 17.76
CA SER A 288 -12.61 16.08 17.54
C SER A 288 -12.57 15.29 18.84
N GLN A 289 -11.66 15.62 19.78
CA GLN A 289 -11.57 14.99 21.10
C GLN A 289 -12.81 15.29 21.95
N GLN A 290 -13.35 16.52 21.90
CA GLN A 290 -14.56 16.91 22.62
C GLN A 290 -15.83 16.18 22.15
N LYS A 291 -15.82 15.59 20.94
CA LYS A 291 -16.93 14.77 20.42
C LYS A 291 -16.87 13.33 20.94
N LEU A 292 -15.79 12.92 21.58
CA LEU A 292 -15.63 11.57 22.12
C LEU A 292 -16.39 11.43 23.43
N ILE A 293 -17.67 11.10 23.33
CA ILE A 293 -18.53 10.82 24.48
C ILE A 293 -18.62 9.32 24.73
N GLY A 294 -18.44 8.91 25.98
CA GLY A 294 -18.47 7.52 26.41
C GLY A 294 -18.63 7.39 27.92
N GLY A 295 -19.24 6.33 28.42
CA GLY A 295 -19.46 6.17 29.88
C GLY A 295 -19.34 4.75 30.37
N HIS A 296 -18.81 3.86 29.53
CA HIS A 296 -18.84 2.42 29.78
C HIS A 296 -17.43 1.90 29.97
N ALA A 297 -17.23 1.13 31.02
CA ALA A 297 -16.01 0.40 31.30
C ALA A 297 -16.35 -0.91 31.99
N PHE A 298 -15.53 -1.92 31.72
CA PHE A 298 -15.58 -3.15 32.50
C PHE A 298 -15.20 -2.86 33.97
N PRO A 299 -15.91 -3.44 34.95
CA PRO A 299 -15.50 -3.37 36.34
C PRO A 299 -14.07 -3.89 36.53
N ARG A 300 -13.17 -3.05 37.04
CA ARG A 300 -11.76 -3.37 37.20
C ARG A 300 -11.45 -3.91 38.59
N ARG A 301 -10.46 -4.79 38.67
CA ARG A 301 -9.88 -5.32 39.91
C ARG A 301 -8.41 -4.90 39.99
N LYS A 302 -7.94 -4.54 41.19
CA LYS A 302 -6.50 -4.38 41.44
C LYS A 302 -5.93 -5.74 41.81
N HIS A 303 -4.92 -6.20 41.07
CA HIS A 303 -4.21 -7.44 41.33
C HIS A 303 -2.70 -7.21 41.13
N PRO A 304 -1.82 -7.81 41.96
CA PRO A 304 -0.37 -7.60 41.85
C PRO A 304 0.24 -8.24 40.59
N GLU A 305 -0.38 -9.31 40.08
CA GLU A 305 0.10 -10.04 38.90
C GLU A 305 -0.84 -9.86 37.72
N ARG A 306 -0.28 -9.53 36.55
CA ARG A 306 -0.97 -9.57 35.26
C ARG A 306 -1.03 -11.00 34.74
N ARG A 307 -2.18 -11.42 34.23
CA ARG A 307 -2.33 -12.69 33.52
C ARG A 307 -3.17 -12.48 32.27
N THR A 308 -2.51 -12.40 31.12
CA THR A 308 -3.18 -12.21 29.83
C THR A 308 -3.62 -13.55 29.27
N ILE A 309 -4.89 -13.68 28.92
CA ILE A 309 -5.42 -14.83 28.17
C ILE A 309 -5.99 -14.37 26.84
N VAL A 310 -6.00 -15.26 25.85
CA VAL A 310 -6.45 -14.95 24.48
C VAL A 310 -7.40 -16.05 23.97
N PRO A 311 -8.64 -16.13 24.47
CA PRO A 311 -9.66 -16.95 23.83
C PRO A 311 -9.81 -16.60 22.35
N THR A 312 -9.69 -17.61 21.50
CA THR A 312 -9.77 -17.50 20.04
C THR A 312 -10.77 -18.52 19.51
N ILE A 313 -11.68 -18.07 18.66
CA ILE A 313 -12.60 -18.94 17.91
C ILE A 313 -12.39 -18.78 16.41
N SER A 314 -12.65 -19.86 15.68
CA SER A 314 -12.68 -19.85 14.22
C SER A 314 -14.01 -20.41 13.70
N TYR A 315 -14.53 -19.81 12.64
CA TYR A 315 -15.70 -20.29 11.93
C TYR A 315 -15.26 -21.06 10.69
N PRO A 316 -15.86 -22.23 10.39
CA PRO A 316 -15.61 -22.97 9.16
C PRO A 316 -15.79 -22.13 7.89
N GLU A 317 -15.18 -22.55 6.78
CA GLU A 317 -15.12 -21.77 5.54
C GLU A 317 -16.50 -21.50 4.94
N ASP A 318 -17.37 -22.51 4.89
CA ASP A 318 -18.76 -22.44 4.45
C ASP A 318 -19.56 -21.44 5.30
N ARG A 319 -19.41 -21.53 6.63
CA ARG A 319 -20.06 -20.63 7.58
C ARG A 319 -19.53 -19.20 7.46
N THR A 320 -18.22 -19.05 7.25
CA THR A 320 -17.56 -17.76 7.03
C THR A 320 -18.10 -17.10 5.75
N LYS A 321 -18.18 -17.85 4.65
CA LYS A 321 -18.78 -17.37 3.39
C LYS A 321 -20.21 -16.90 3.59
N ALA A 322 -21.03 -17.65 4.34
CA ALA A 322 -22.39 -17.25 4.68
C ALA A 322 -22.45 -15.95 5.51
N ILE A 323 -21.62 -15.84 6.56
CA ILE A 323 -21.50 -14.63 7.39
C ILE A 323 -21.12 -13.42 6.52
N LEU A 324 -20.08 -13.54 5.69
CA LEU A 324 -19.63 -12.45 4.82
C LEU A 324 -20.69 -12.06 3.79
N LYS A 325 -21.41 -13.03 3.22
CA LYS A 325 -22.55 -12.79 2.32
C LYS A 325 -23.66 -12.02 3.03
N LYS A 326 -24.00 -12.39 4.27
CA LYS A 326 -25.04 -11.72 5.08
C LYS A 326 -24.65 -10.27 5.44
N CYS A 327 -23.39 -10.05 5.81
CA CYS A 327 -22.85 -8.70 6.01
C CYS A 327 -22.93 -7.86 4.72
N LYS A 328 -22.51 -8.42 3.58
CA LYS A 328 -22.57 -7.76 2.27
C LYS A 328 -24.00 -7.39 1.88
N ALA A 329 -24.96 -8.31 2.07
CA ALA A 329 -26.38 -8.07 1.81
C ALA A 329 -26.96 -6.91 2.65
N ASN A 330 -26.41 -6.67 3.85
CA ASN A 330 -26.79 -5.55 4.70
C ASN A 330 -25.93 -4.28 4.50
N GLY A 331 -25.09 -4.26 3.45
CA GLY A 331 -24.27 -3.11 3.10
C GLY A 331 -23.12 -2.83 4.06
N VAL A 332 -22.67 -3.81 4.86
CA VAL A 332 -21.60 -3.65 5.86
C VAL A 332 -20.48 -4.67 5.72
N SER A 333 -19.31 -4.38 6.30
CA SER A 333 -18.22 -5.36 6.44
C SER A 333 -18.35 -6.13 7.76
N ILE A 334 -17.67 -7.26 7.86
CA ILE A 334 -17.58 -8.01 9.13
C ILE A 334 -16.97 -7.16 10.26
N SER A 335 -16.00 -6.31 9.94
CA SER A 335 -15.41 -5.36 10.88
C SER A 335 -16.45 -4.43 11.51
N ALA A 336 -17.34 -3.86 10.69
CA ALA A 336 -18.42 -3.01 11.17
C ALA A 336 -19.47 -3.79 11.98
N ALA A 337 -19.75 -5.03 11.59
CA ALA A 337 -20.64 -5.92 12.33
C ALA A 337 -20.07 -6.30 13.72
N LEU A 338 -18.75 -6.45 13.86
CA LEU A 338 -18.09 -6.76 15.14
C LEU A 338 -18.22 -5.63 16.16
N PHE A 339 -18.17 -4.35 15.74
CA PHE A 339 -18.49 -3.23 16.63
C PHE A 339 -19.94 -3.33 17.15
N ALA A 340 -20.88 -3.66 16.28
CA ALA A 340 -22.28 -3.84 16.66
C ALA A 340 -22.47 -5.05 17.58
N ILE A 341 -21.76 -6.16 17.36
CA ILE A 341 -21.76 -7.34 18.24
C ILE A 341 -21.32 -6.94 19.66
N CYS A 342 -20.15 -6.31 19.80
CA CYS A 342 -19.65 -5.88 21.11
C CYS A 342 -20.64 -4.94 21.82
N ASN A 343 -21.24 -4.02 21.08
CA ASN A 343 -22.20 -3.07 21.63
C ASN A 343 -23.55 -3.70 22.00
N VAL A 344 -24.06 -4.67 21.25
CA VAL A 344 -25.29 -5.42 21.61
C VAL A 344 -25.03 -6.35 22.79
N ALA A 345 -23.91 -7.07 22.80
CA ALA A 345 -23.50 -7.93 23.91
C ALA A 345 -23.40 -7.15 25.22
N TRP A 346 -22.75 -5.98 25.21
CA TRP A 346 -22.66 -5.09 26.37
C TRP A 346 -24.03 -4.61 26.86
N ALA A 347 -24.91 -4.20 25.92
CA ALA A 347 -26.25 -3.74 26.26
C ALA A 347 -27.13 -4.86 26.87
N ARG A 348 -27.00 -6.11 26.39
CA ARG A 348 -27.70 -7.29 26.94
C ARG A 348 -27.27 -7.63 28.35
N MET A 349 -25.99 -7.42 28.67
CA MET A 349 -25.47 -7.58 30.03
C MET A 349 -25.99 -6.51 31.00
N SER A 350 -26.81 -5.55 30.55
CA SER A 350 -27.17 -4.34 31.31
C SER A 350 -25.93 -3.54 31.74
N GLY A 351 -24.90 -3.52 30.89
CA GLY A 351 -23.65 -2.82 31.17
C GLY A 351 -23.85 -1.31 31.19
N GLY A 352 -23.71 -0.70 32.37
CA GLY A 352 -23.68 0.76 32.56
C GLY A 352 -25.00 1.49 32.28
N SER A 353 -24.93 2.84 32.31
CA SER A 353 -26.10 3.69 32.11
C SER A 353 -26.64 3.63 30.67
N ARG A 354 -27.96 3.67 30.51
CA ARG A 354 -28.62 3.79 29.20
C ARG A 354 -28.48 5.18 28.59
N GLU A 355 -28.16 6.19 29.41
CA GLU A 355 -28.03 7.59 29.01
C GLU A 355 -26.70 7.85 28.28
N MET A 356 -25.65 7.07 28.60
CA MET A 356 -24.32 7.23 28.01
C MET A 356 -24.12 6.27 26.84
N PRO A 357 -23.53 6.72 25.71
CA PRO A 357 -23.20 5.83 24.61
C PRO A 357 -21.95 5.01 24.90
N VAL A 358 -21.82 3.87 24.21
CA VAL A 358 -20.62 3.03 24.21
C VAL A 358 -19.62 3.61 23.22
N LEU A 359 -18.45 4.01 23.73
CA LEU A 359 -17.29 4.42 22.94
C LEU A 359 -16.35 3.21 22.78
N MET A 360 -15.99 2.86 21.56
CA MET A 360 -14.96 1.87 21.24
C MET A 360 -13.92 2.51 20.31
N TYR A 361 -12.67 2.05 20.36
CA TYR A 361 -11.60 2.58 19.51
C TYR A 361 -11.01 1.51 18.61
N SER A 362 -10.43 1.92 17.48
CA SER A 362 -9.70 1.04 16.57
C SER A 362 -8.50 1.76 15.96
N ALA A 363 -7.55 0.95 15.51
CA ALA A 363 -6.43 1.40 14.71
C ALA A 363 -6.83 1.72 13.27
N LEU A 364 -6.11 2.66 12.65
CA LEU A 364 -6.20 3.03 11.23
C LEU A 364 -4.84 2.80 10.57
N ASN A 365 -4.81 2.17 9.40
CA ASN A 365 -3.59 2.04 8.60
C ASN A 365 -3.29 3.38 7.90
N LEU A 366 -2.12 3.96 8.15
CA LEU A 366 -1.74 5.27 7.60
C LEU A 366 -0.91 5.21 6.31
N ARG A 367 -0.51 4.02 5.86
CA ARG A 367 0.23 3.84 4.60
C ARG A 367 -0.47 4.47 3.37
N PRO A 368 -1.81 4.45 3.24
CA PRO A 368 -2.49 5.09 2.10
C PRO A 368 -2.34 6.62 2.01
N TYR A 369 -1.85 7.29 3.06
CA TYR A 369 -1.71 8.75 3.10
C TYR A 369 -0.28 9.23 2.88
N PHE A 370 0.67 8.30 2.66
CA PHE A 370 2.07 8.67 2.47
C PHE A 370 2.25 9.52 1.22
N THR A 371 2.92 10.66 1.38
CA THR A 371 3.21 11.60 0.29
C THR A 371 4.66 11.53 -0.16
N VAL A 372 5.53 10.90 0.63
CA VAL A 372 6.94 10.65 0.30
C VAL A 372 7.07 9.26 -0.33
N LYS A 373 7.59 9.21 -1.57
CA LYS A 373 7.95 7.96 -2.22
C LYS A 373 9.33 7.54 -1.74
N GLN A 374 9.42 6.38 -1.10
CA GLN A 374 10.69 5.82 -0.64
C GLN A 374 11.43 5.15 -1.83
N PRO A 375 12.76 5.30 -1.93
CA PRO A 375 13.54 4.72 -3.02
C PRO A 375 13.58 3.18 -2.94
N ALA A 376 13.34 2.52 -4.07
CA ALA A 376 13.56 1.08 -4.26
C ALA A 376 15.04 0.81 -4.60
N PRO A 377 15.60 -0.37 -4.32
CA PRO A 377 14.94 -1.63 -3.93
C PRO A 377 14.91 -1.95 -2.42
N TRP A 378 15.54 -1.14 -1.55
CA TRP A 378 15.76 -1.47 -0.13
C TRP A 378 14.75 -0.82 0.84
N ASN A 379 13.59 -0.41 0.35
CA ASN A 379 12.54 0.23 1.12
C ASN A 379 11.93 -0.74 2.15
N SER A 380 12.47 -0.74 3.36
CA SER A 380 11.93 -1.55 4.46
C SER A 380 10.53 -1.08 4.85
N TYR A 381 9.54 -1.98 4.80
CA TYR A 381 8.18 -1.71 5.27
C TYR A 381 8.01 -1.84 6.80
N TRP A 382 9.09 -2.21 7.52
CA TRP A 382 9.16 -2.21 8.98
C TRP A 382 9.34 -0.80 9.51
N PHE A 383 8.22 -0.11 9.71
CA PHE A 383 8.10 1.12 10.49
C PHE A 383 6.65 1.25 10.96
N LEU A 384 6.45 1.99 12.04
CA LEU A 384 5.16 2.09 12.70
C LEU A 384 4.24 3.08 11.96
N ALA A 385 3.20 2.59 11.27
CA ALA A 385 2.32 3.42 10.44
C ALA A 385 0.85 3.32 10.87
N ILE A 386 0.58 3.70 12.11
CA ILE A 386 -0.70 3.51 12.78
C ILE A 386 -1.34 4.83 13.24
N GLY A 387 -2.60 5.02 12.89
CA GLY A 387 -3.49 6.07 13.39
C GLY A 387 -4.62 5.47 14.22
N TYR A 388 -5.53 6.31 14.70
CA TYR A 388 -6.63 5.88 15.56
C TYR A 388 -7.93 6.57 15.21
N PHE A 389 -9.03 5.85 15.38
CA PHE A 389 -10.37 6.40 15.33
C PHE A 389 -11.27 5.75 16.36
N ASN A 390 -12.43 6.37 16.59
CA ASN A 390 -13.42 5.92 17.56
C ASN A 390 -14.76 5.67 16.90
N VAL A 391 -15.52 4.73 17.44
CA VAL A 391 -16.89 4.41 17.08
C VAL A 391 -17.76 4.58 18.32
N ILE A 392 -18.81 5.39 18.21
CA ILE A 392 -19.76 5.70 19.29
C ILE A 392 -21.11 5.11 18.91
N LEU A 393 -21.64 4.20 19.74
CA LEU A 393 -22.93 3.54 19.52
C LEU A 393 -23.84 3.67 20.75
N PRO A 394 -25.16 3.79 20.58
CA PRO A 394 -26.11 3.82 21.70
C PRO A 394 -26.07 2.54 22.55
N ASN A 395 -26.37 2.64 23.86
CA ASN A 395 -26.35 1.51 24.79
C ASN A 395 -27.73 0.90 25.12
N PHE A 396 -28.81 1.32 24.46
CA PHE A 396 -30.16 0.81 24.74
C PHE A 396 -30.67 -0.08 23.59
N LEU A 397 -31.35 -1.17 23.92
CA LEU A 397 -31.96 -2.09 22.93
C LEU A 397 -33.49 -1.91 22.93
N PRO A 398 -34.12 -1.61 21.78
CA PRO A 398 -35.58 -1.60 21.68
C PRO A 398 -36.09 -3.06 21.64
N GLY A 399 -37.07 -3.39 22.49
CA GLY A 399 -37.50 -4.77 22.77
C GLY A 399 -37.81 -5.61 21.53
N ASP A 400 -38.63 -5.11 20.62
CA ASP A 400 -39.20 -5.92 19.52
C ASP A 400 -38.38 -5.87 18.22
N LYS A 401 -37.27 -5.11 18.18
CA LYS A 401 -36.54 -4.80 16.93
C LYS A 401 -35.03 -4.95 17.07
N VAL A 402 -34.57 -5.95 17.81
CA VAL A 402 -33.15 -6.15 18.12
C VAL A 402 -32.31 -6.39 16.86
N GLU A 403 -32.75 -7.23 15.92
CA GLU A 403 -32.02 -7.49 14.67
C GLU A 403 -31.90 -6.24 13.79
N ALA A 404 -32.99 -5.49 13.60
CA ALA A 404 -32.97 -4.24 12.86
C ALA A 404 -32.02 -3.21 13.50
N THR A 405 -32.00 -3.17 14.85
CA THR A 405 -31.09 -2.32 15.63
C THR A 405 -29.64 -2.73 15.46
N PHE A 406 -29.34 -4.04 15.46
CA PHE A 406 -28.01 -4.57 15.20
C PHE A 406 -27.48 -4.11 13.84
N TRP A 407 -28.24 -4.32 12.76
CA TRP A 407 -27.81 -3.92 11.42
C TRP A 407 -27.71 -2.41 11.25
N HIS A 408 -28.57 -1.64 11.92
CA HIS A 408 -28.44 -0.17 11.96
C HIS A 408 -27.14 0.26 12.64
N ARG A 409 -26.80 -0.33 13.80
CA ARG A 409 -25.54 -0.07 14.51
C ARG A 409 -24.31 -0.47 13.68
N ALA A 410 -24.38 -1.58 12.94
CA ALA A 410 -23.31 -1.99 12.03
C ALA A 410 -23.13 -0.95 10.90
N ARG A 411 -24.21 -0.43 10.33
CA ARG A 411 -24.14 0.65 9.32
C ARG A 411 -23.55 1.94 9.89
N LEU A 412 -23.94 2.33 11.11
CA LEU A 412 -23.35 3.47 11.81
C LEU A 412 -21.85 3.28 12.07
N ALA A 413 -21.42 2.10 12.49
CA ALA A 413 -20.00 1.79 12.68
C ALA A 413 -19.22 1.90 11.35
N LYS A 414 -19.79 1.40 10.24
CA LYS A 414 -19.21 1.55 8.90
C LYS A 414 -19.09 3.03 8.50
N GLU A 415 -20.14 3.81 8.69
CA GLU A 415 -20.18 5.23 8.35
C GLU A 415 -19.12 6.02 9.15
N GLN A 416 -19.07 5.83 10.47
CA GLN A 416 -18.10 6.49 11.34
C GLN A 416 -16.65 6.09 10.97
N SER A 417 -16.40 4.81 10.73
CA SER A 417 -15.08 4.31 10.29
C SER A 417 -14.67 4.92 8.95
N THR A 418 -15.60 4.99 7.99
CA THR A 418 -15.36 5.57 6.66
C THR A 418 -15.10 7.07 6.76
N LYS A 419 -15.86 7.79 7.58
CA LYS A 419 -15.69 9.23 7.82
C LYS A 419 -14.37 9.55 8.51
N ALA A 420 -13.90 8.67 9.39
CA ALA A 420 -12.59 8.82 10.02
C ALA A 420 -11.45 8.60 9.01
N ALA A 421 -11.50 7.52 8.23
CA ALA A 421 -10.48 7.22 7.22
C ALA A 421 -10.46 8.27 6.08
N LYS A 422 -11.62 8.71 5.58
CA LYS A 422 -11.69 9.67 4.48
C LYS A 422 -11.66 11.14 4.92
N ASN A 423 -11.27 11.41 6.17
CA ASN A 423 -11.28 12.78 6.69
C ASN A 423 -10.17 13.63 6.03
N PRO A 424 -10.47 14.81 5.47
CA PRO A 424 -9.44 15.69 4.89
C PRO A 424 -8.36 16.13 5.90
N MET A 425 -8.69 16.18 7.19
CA MET A 425 -7.79 16.55 8.29
C MET A 425 -7.08 15.33 8.92
N ILE A 426 -7.13 14.15 8.28
CA ILE A 426 -6.55 12.94 8.88
C ILE A 426 -5.05 13.07 9.15
N VAL A 427 -4.30 13.72 8.25
CA VAL A 427 -2.86 13.91 8.39
C VAL A 427 -2.56 14.85 9.56
N SER A 428 -3.22 16.01 9.64
CA SER A 428 -2.99 16.97 10.73
C SER A 428 -3.43 16.42 12.09
N ARG A 429 -4.55 15.69 12.15
CA ARG A 429 -4.99 14.98 13.36
C ARG A 429 -4.02 13.89 13.79
N THR A 430 -3.38 13.21 12.84
CA THR A 430 -2.36 12.20 13.14
C THR A 430 -1.15 12.85 13.80
N HIS A 431 -0.64 13.96 13.24
CA HIS A 431 0.47 14.71 13.84
C HIS A 431 0.15 15.22 15.25
N GLU A 432 -1.05 15.78 15.48
CA GLU A 432 -1.47 16.22 16.82
C GLU A 432 -1.64 15.04 17.80
N MET A 433 -2.20 13.92 17.35
CA MET A 433 -2.32 12.70 18.15
C MET A 433 -0.95 12.13 18.52
N ALA A 434 -0.01 12.09 17.57
CA ALA A 434 1.36 11.63 17.80
C ALA A 434 2.05 12.49 18.86
N ARG A 435 1.98 13.81 18.71
CA ARG A 435 2.52 14.78 19.68
C ARG A 435 1.91 14.59 21.08
N GLU A 436 0.58 14.54 21.20
CA GLU A 436 -0.10 14.35 22.49
C GLU A 436 0.28 13.03 23.16
N ARG A 437 0.38 11.94 22.38
CA ARG A 437 0.77 10.63 22.90
C ARG A 437 2.24 10.57 23.29
N GLY A 438 3.13 11.19 22.51
CA GLY A 438 4.55 11.29 22.81
C GLY A 438 4.80 12.07 24.11
N GLU A 439 4.19 13.25 24.25
CA GLU A 439 4.27 14.08 25.45
C GLU A 439 3.80 13.31 26.71
N ARG A 440 2.66 12.60 26.62
CA ARG A 440 2.16 11.76 27.73
C ARG A 440 3.08 10.60 28.04
N ALA A 441 3.61 9.92 27.02
CA ALA A 441 4.49 8.77 27.20
C ALA A 441 5.78 9.18 27.91
N ARG A 442 6.37 10.34 27.57
CA ARG A 442 7.53 10.91 28.28
C ARG A 442 7.22 11.21 29.74
N GLY A 443 6.07 11.84 30.00
CA GLY A 443 5.62 12.13 31.37
C GLY A 443 5.47 10.88 32.23
N TRP A 444 4.78 9.86 31.73
CA TRP A 444 4.61 8.58 32.44
C TRP A 444 5.92 7.83 32.61
N ALA A 445 6.78 7.83 31.57
CA ALA A 445 8.07 7.16 31.66
C ALA A 445 8.94 7.76 32.77
N LYS A 446 8.98 9.09 32.85
CA LYS A 446 9.68 9.79 33.91
C LYS A 446 9.14 9.45 35.29
N GLU A 447 7.81 9.44 35.46
CA GLU A 447 7.17 9.07 36.72
C GLU A 447 7.49 7.61 37.12
N ASP A 448 7.40 6.67 36.19
CA ASP A 448 7.72 5.25 36.42
C ASP A 448 9.19 5.07 36.84
N ASP A 449 10.13 5.73 36.17
CA ASP A 449 11.56 5.62 36.47
C ASP A 449 11.91 6.30 37.81
N GLU A 450 11.29 7.44 38.13
CA GLU A 450 11.40 8.07 39.46
C GLU A 450 10.83 7.16 40.56
N ARG A 451 9.72 6.46 40.30
CA ARG A 451 9.13 5.52 41.27
C ARG A 451 10.04 4.32 41.48
N ALA A 452 10.61 3.77 40.41
CA ALA A 452 11.56 2.66 40.48
C ALA A 452 12.83 3.06 41.25
N ASN A 453 13.31 4.29 41.06
CA ASN A 453 14.47 4.84 41.77
C ASN A 453 14.16 5.31 43.21
N GLY A 454 12.90 5.24 43.66
CA GLY A 454 12.47 5.75 44.97
C GLY A 454 12.59 7.27 45.13
N THR A 455 12.77 8.01 44.03
CA THR A 455 12.91 9.47 44.01
C THR A 455 11.60 10.17 43.65
N TRP A 456 10.55 9.42 43.29
CA TRP A 456 9.26 9.99 42.95
C TRP A 456 8.65 10.70 44.15
N VAL A 457 8.43 11.99 43.99
CA VAL A 457 7.66 12.80 44.91
C VAL A 457 6.33 13.08 44.21
N PRO A 458 5.17 12.82 44.87
CA PRO A 458 3.90 13.20 44.30
C PRO A 458 3.96 14.69 43.94
N PRO A 459 3.53 15.08 42.73
CA PRO A 459 3.60 16.47 42.33
C PRO A 459 2.93 17.31 43.41
N ALA A 460 3.65 18.32 43.92
CA ALA A 460 3.04 19.32 44.80
C ALA A 460 1.74 19.77 44.13
N LYS A 461 0.64 19.91 44.88
CA LYS A 461 -0.59 20.51 44.33
C LYS A 461 -0.18 21.81 43.67
N ASN A 462 -0.08 21.81 42.33
CA ASN A 462 0.42 22.97 41.63
C ASN A 462 -0.51 24.13 42.00
N VAL A 463 0.09 25.17 42.57
CA VAL A 463 -0.42 26.53 42.44
C VAL A 463 -0.68 26.68 40.95
N GLU A 464 -1.95 26.77 40.57
CA GLU A 464 -2.38 26.87 39.19
C GLU A 464 -1.50 27.92 38.50
N SER A 465 -0.64 27.48 37.59
CA SER A 465 -0.15 28.38 36.54
C SER A 465 -1.40 29.01 35.96
N GLU A 466 -1.46 30.36 35.93
CA GLU A 466 -2.64 31.11 35.47
C GLU A 466 -3.31 30.37 34.31
N PRO A 467 -4.61 30.05 34.41
CA PRO A 467 -5.28 29.29 33.36
C PRO A 467 -5.16 30.12 32.10
N LYS A 468 -4.38 29.63 31.11
CA LYS A 468 -4.54 30.09 29.74
C LYS A 468 -6.02 29.90 29.42
N GLU A 469 -6.75 31.00 29.27
CA GLU A 469 -8.16 30.95 28.94
C GLU A 469 -8.32 29.98 27.76
N PRO A 470 -9.14 28.92 27.90
CA PRO A 470 -9.34 27.98 26.82
C PRO A 470 -9.91 28.76 25.63
N VAL A 471 -9.21 28.69 24.50
CA VAL A 471 -9.57 29.35 23.23
C VAL A 471 -10.98 28.94 22.76
N LEU A 472 -11.46 27.79 23.24
CA LEU A 472 -12.80 27.27 22.96
C LEU A 472 -13.69 27.38 24.22
N PRO A 473 -14.99 27.72 24.08
CA PRO A 473 -15.91 27.77 25.20
C PRO A 473 -15.96 26.42 25.93
N PRO A 474 -15.93 26.39 27.26
CA PRO A 474 -15.93 25.15 28.02
C PRO A 474 -17.24 24.40 27.79
N ARG A 475 -17.18 23.29 27.04
CA ARG A 475 -18.26 22.30 27.04
C ARG A 475 -18.26 21.56 28.37
N ALA A 476 -19.43 21.16 28.85
CA ALA A 476 -19.54 20.33 30.04
C ALA A 476 -18.60 19.12 29.91
N LYS A 477 -17.80 18.84 30.94
CA LYS A 477 -16.91 17.66 30.97
C LYS A 477 -17.79 16.40 30.99
N VAL A 478 -18.09 15.87 29.82
CA VAL A 478 -18.73 14.56 29.66
C VAL A 478 -17.63 13.51 29.69
N SER A 479 -17.90 12.35 30.30
CA SER A 479 -16.95 11.22 30.27
C SER A 479 -16.64 10.83 28.81
N SER A 480 -15.38 10.48 28.55
CA SER A 480 -14.86 9.95 27.30
C SER A 480 -14.30 8.54 27.47
N THR A 481 -14.79 7.82 28.49
CA THR A 481 -14.32 6.47 28.83
C THR A 481 -14.71 5.49 27.72
N ALA A 482 -13.71 4.86 27.11
CA ALA A 482 -13.90 3.81 26.11
C ALA A 482 -14.10 2.44 26.79
N LEU A 483 -15.05 1.66 26.26
CA LEU A 483 -15.35 0.31 26.73
C LEU A 483 -14.18 -0.63 26.42
N MET A 484 -13.77 -0.67 25.15
CA MET A 484 -12.71 -1.55 24.66
C MET A 484 -12.15 -1.09 23.30
N GLY A 485 -10.98 -1.61 22.96
CA GLY A 485 -10.41 -1.51 21.62
C GLY A 485 -10.79 -2.70 20.74
N LEU A 486 -10.90 -2.47 19.44
CA LEU A 486 -11.01 -3.51 18.41
C LEU A 486 -9.87 -3.33 17.40
N SER A 487 -9.24 -4.44 17.00
CA SER A 487 -8.20 -4.52 15.99
C SER A 487 -8.68 -5.41 14.84
N LEU A 488 -9.09 -4.77 13.75
CA LEU A 488 -9.82 -5.43 12.65
C LEU A 488 -8.90 -5.51 11.44
N LEU A 489 -8.22 -6.65 11.26
CA LEU A 489 -7.16 -6.81 10.25
C LEU A 489 -7.70 -7.09 8.84
N GLY A 490 -9.00 -7.35 8.71
CA GLY A 490 -9.64 -7.61 7.42
C GLY A 490 -9.28 -8.99 6.89
N ASN A 491 -9.08 -9.09 5.56
CA ASN A 491 -8.78 -10.35 4.90
C ASN A 491 -7.27 -10.58 4.75
N LEU A 492 -6.71 -11.45 5.59
CA LEU A 492 -5.29 -11.78 5.58
C LEU A 492 -4.91 -12.68 4.41
N ASP A 493 -5.84 -13.39 3.77
CA ASP A 493 -5.55 -14.15 2.53
C ASP A 493 -5.20 -13.22 1.36
N GLY A 494 -5.50 -11.91 1.47
CA GLY A 494 -4.99 -10.90 0.54
C GLY A 494 -3.48 -10.65 0.69
N ILE A 495 -2.91 -10.87 1.88
CA ILE A 495 -1.49 -10.70 2.21
C ILE A 495 -0.72 -11.99 1.99
N TYR A 496 -1.19 -13.11 2.56
CA TYR A 496 -0.55 -14.41 2.45
C TYR A 496 -0.75 -15.00 1.04
N LYS A 497 0.30 -14.93 0.22
CA LYS A 497 0.32 -15.48 -1.14
C LYS A 497 0.64 -16.97 -1.09
N HIS A 498 -0.33 -17.77 -0.63
CA HIS A 498 -0.17 -19.23 -0.44
C HIS A 498 0.42 -19.97 -1.65
N ALA A 499 0.18 -19.47 -2.88
CA ALA A 499 0.76 -20.01 -4.10
C ALA A 499 2.30 -19.91 -4.18
N ASN A 500 2.92 -18.97 -3.44
CA ASN A 500 4.37 -18.76 -3.44
C ASN A 500 5.13 -19.75 -2.55
N PHE A 501 4.42 -20.53 -1.72
CA PHE A 501 5.00 -21.52 -0.82
C PHE A 501 4.14 -22.80 -0.79
N PRO A 502 3.96 -23.49 -1.93
CA PRO A 502 3.02 -24.61 -2.06
C PRO A 502 3.35 -25.82 -1.17
N SER A 503 4.62 -25.94 -0.75
CA SER A 503 5.10 -26.93 0.21
C SER A 503 4.66 -26.67 1.66
N ILE A 504 4.14 -25.48 1.95
CA ILE A 504 3.70 -25.06 3.28
C ILE A 504 2.19 -24.78 3.27
N LYS A 505 1.44 -25.48 4.12
CA LYS A 505 -0.02 -25.29 4.27
C LYS A 505 -0.35 -24.63 5.60
N LEU A 506 -0.70 -23.35 5.58
CA LEU A 506 -1.12 -22.61 6.77
C LEU A 506 -2.54 -23.03 7.20
N HIS A 507 -2.78 -23.18 8.51
CA HIS A 507 -4.09 -23.57 9.04
C HIS A 507 -4.56 -22.77 10.26
N THR A 508 -3.65 -22.12 10.98
CA THR A 508 -4.01 -21.39 12.22
C THR A 508 -3.21 -20.11 12.32
N LEU A 509 -3.84 -19.05 12.84
CA LEU A 509 -3.22 -17.76 13.07
C LEU A 509 -3.77 -17.16 14.35
N THR A 510 -2.87 -16.73 15.23
CA THR A 510 -3.21 -15.89 16.39
C THR A 510 -2.22 -14.73 16.44
N THR A 511 -2.70 -13.52 16.65
CA THR A 511 -1.84 -12.34 16.72
C THR A 511 -2.29 -11.46 17.88
N GLY A 512 -1.34 -10.76 18.47
CA GLY A 512 -1.61 -9.93 19.63
C GLY A 512 -0.38 -9.19 20.10
N SER A 513 -0.50 -8.60 21.29
CA SER A 513 0.60 -7.93 21.95
C SER A 513 0.54 -8.17 23.45
N ARG A 514 1.69 -8.04 24.10
CA ARG A 514 1.75 -7.97 25.57
C ARG A 514 0.97 -6.76 26.06
N GLN A 515 0.01 -7.02 26.92
CA GLN A 515 -0.89 -6.00 27.45
C GLN A 515 -0.39 -5.42 28.77
N ARG A 516 -0.82 -4.20 29.09
CA ARG A 516 -0.69 -3.63 30.44
C ARG A 516 -1.75 -4.22 31.37
N HIS A 517 -1.59 -4.03 32.69
CA HIS A 517 -2.60 -4.42 33.67
C HIS A 517 -3.99 -3.83 33.35
N GLY A 518 -5.01 -4.68 33.40
CA GLY A 518 -6.41 -4.33 33.13
C GLY A 518 -6.68 -3.83 31.70
N ALA A 519 -5.89 -4.26 30.72
CA ALA A 519 -6.16 -4.01 29.30
C ALA A 519 -6.92 -5.17 28.65
N MET A 520 -7.60 -4.85 27.56
CA MET A 520 -8.30 -5.80 26.69
C MET A 520 -8.33 -5.30 25.26
N LEU A 521 -8.36 -6.22 24.31
CA LEU A 521 -8.41 -5.93 22.87
C LEU A 521 -9.04 -7.10 22.12
N LEU A 522 -10.04 -6.83 21.29
CA LEU A 522 -10.64 -7.83 20.41
C LEU A 522 -10.03 -7.76 19.01
N PHE A 523 -9.67 -8.91 18.45
CA PHE A 523 -9.20 -9.06 17.09
C PHE A 523 -10.26 -9.72 16.22
N GLY A 524 -10.41 -9.24 14.98
CA GLY A 524 -11.27 -9.85 13.96
C GLY A 524 -10.62 -9.85 12.59
N TYR A 525 -10.53 -11.02 11.96
CA TYR A 525 -9.87 -11.20 10.66
C TYR A 525 -10.33 -12.47 9.94
N THR A 526 -10.15 -12.53 8.61
CA THR A 526 -10.26 -13.79 7.85
C THR A 526 -8.89 -14.30 7.46
N PHE A 527 -8.68 -15.61 7.61
CA PHE A 527 -7.43 -16.29 7.29
C PHE A 527 -7.69 -17.75 6.93
N ALA A 528 -7.08 -18.22 5.84
CA ALA A 528 -7.31 -19.52 5.24
C ALA A 528 -8.82 -19.81 5.03
N GLY A 529 -9.55 -18.81 4.52
CA GLY A 529 -10.99 -18.89 4.26
C GLY A 529 -11.90 -18.90 5.49
N LYS A 530 -11.34 -18.85 6.71
CA LYS A 530 -12.07 -18.87 7.98
C LYS A 530 -12.13 -17.50 8.63
N LEU A 531 -13.24 -17.14 9.25
CA LEU A 531 -13.36 -15.98 10.14
C LEU A 531 -12.81 -16.35 11.52
N TRP A 532 -11.93 -15.51 12.04
CA TRP A 532 -11.33 -15.64 13.35
C TRP A 532 -11.73 -14.44 14.21
N ILE A 533 -12.10 -14.73 15.46
CA ILE A 533 -12.36 -13.71 16.49
C ILE A 533 -11.56 -14.11 17.72
N SER A 534 -10.73 -13.20 18.21
CA SER A 534 -9.93 -13.41 19.42
C SER A 534 -10.12 -12.27 20.40
N LEU A 535 -10.17 -12.55 21.69
CA LEU A 535 -10.27 -11.53 22.73
C LEU A 535 -9.10 -11.67 23.68
N GLY A 536 -8.09 -10.83 23.55
CA GLY A 536 -6.96 -10.78 24.48
C GLY A 536 -7.27 -9.87 25.66
N TYR A 537 -7.19 -10.35 26.89
CA TYR A 537 -7.44 -9.54 28.09
C TYR A 537 -6.66 -10.01 29.32
N ASP A 538 -6.40 -9.09 30.25
CA ASP A 538 -5.85 -9.39 31.57
C ASP A 538 -6.92 -9.95 32.51
N GLU A 539 -6.96 -11.27 32.65
CA GLU A 539 -7.89 -12.01 33.52
C GLU A 539 -7.90 -11.46 34.95
N ASN A 540 -6.73 -11.05 35.45
CA ASN A 540 -6.58 -10.56 36.80
C ASN A 540 -7.00 -9.09 36.99
N GLY A 541 -7.13 -8.34 35.89
CA GLY A 541 -7.41 -6.90 35.89
C GLY A 541 -8.90 -6.55 35.89
N PHE A 542 -9.79 -7.53 35.73
CA PHE A 542 -11.25 -7.34 35.70
C PHE A 542 -11.95 -8.13 36.81
N ALA A 543 -13.20 -7.75 37.11
CA ALA A 543 -14.03 -8.51 38.03
C ALA A 543 -14.33 -9.91 37.47
N GLU A 544 -14.31 -10.91 38.34
CA GLU A 544 -14.45 -12.33 38.00
C GLU A 544 -15.74 -12.61 37.21
N GLY A 545 -15.61 -13.40 36.13
CA GLY A 545 -16.73 -13.82 35.27
C GLY A 545 -17.35 -12.74 34.38
N VAL A 546 -17.01 -11.45 34.54
CA VAL A 546 -17.63 -10.37 33.74
C VAL A 546 -17.19 -10.43 32.28
N VAL A 547 -15.89 -10.64 32.03
CA VAL A 547 -15.36 -10.74 30.67
C VAL A 547 -15.81 -12.03 30.00
N ASP A 548 -15.86 -13.15 30.72
CA ASP A 548 -16.37 -14.43 30.19
C ASP A 548 -17.83 -14.35 29.78
N LYS A 549 -18.66 -13.68 30.60
CA LYS A 549 -20.05 -13.40 30.25
C LYS A 549 -20.14 -12.54 28.99
N PHE A 550 -19.34 -11.48 28.89
CA PHE A 550 -19.28 -10.64 27.69
C PHE A 550 -18.83 -11.41 26.45
N TRP A 551 -17.82 -12.27 26.58
CA TRP A 551 -17.35 -13.10 25.49
C TRP A 551 -18.43 -14.08 25.03
N THR A 552 -19.09 -14.75 25.97
CA THR A 552 -20.21 -15.67 25.68
C THR A 552 -21.34 -14.96 24.95
N GLU A 553 -21.76 -13.78 25.43
CA GLU A 553 -22.79 -12.96 24.79
C GLU A 553 -22.35 -12.47 23.40
N SER A 554 -21.08 -12.13 23.22
CA SER A 554 -20.54 -11.71 21.92
C SER A 554 -20.61 -12.85 20.89
N ILE A 555 -20.28 -14.07 21.29
CA ILE A 555 -20.38 -15.24 20.41
C ILE A 555 -21.84 -15.58 20.10
N ALA A 556 -22.72 -15.53 21.10
CA ALA A 556 -24.15 -15.70 20.90
C ALA A 556 -24.73 -14.66 19.91
N CYS A 557 -24.29 -13.41 19.97
CA CYS A 557 -24.66 -12.38 19.00
C CYS A 557 -24.14 -12.67 17.58
N VAL A 558 -22.94 -13.26 17.43
CA VAL A 558 -22.46 -13.72 16.11
C VAL A 558 -23.39 -14.80 15.57
N ASP A 559 -23.71 -15.79 16.39
CA ASP A 559 -24.58 -16.90 15.99
C ASP A 559 -25.99 -16.40 15.62
N GLU A 560 -26.57 -15.52 16.42
CA GLU A 560 -27.92 -14.97 16.21
C GLU A 560 -28.00 -14.06 14.98
N PHE A 561 -27.13 -13.05 14.88
CA PHE A 561 -27.27 -12.03 13.84
C PHE A 561 -26.53 -12.39 12.55
N LEU A 562 -25.43 -13.14 12.64
CA LEU A 562 -24.61 -13.49 11.48
C LEU A 562 -24.77 -14.94 11.04
N GLY A 563 -25.22 -15.84 11.92
CA GLY A 563 -25.48 -17.24 11.59
C GLY A 563 -26.69 -17.47 10.67
N GLN A 564 -26.76 -18.68 10.11
CA GLN A 564 -27.94 -19.19 9.40
C GLN A 564 -28.89 -19.87 10.40
N PRO A 565 -30.22 -19.78 10.22
CA PRO A 565 -31.15 -20.61 10.98
C PRO A 565 -30.98 -22.08 10.56
N ASN A 566 -30.66 -22.95 11.53
CA ASN A 566 -30.60 -24.42 11.47
C ASN A 566 -29.31 -25.09 10.93
N ILE A 567 -28.25 -25.15 11.75
CA ILE A 567 -27.38 -26.34 11.84
C ILE A 567 -27.00 -26.53 13.33
N PRO A 568 -27.25 -27.71 13.95
CA PRO A 568 -26.86 -27.96 15.34
C PRO A 568 -25.34 -27.98 15.52
N HIS A 569 -24.86 -27.30 16.56
CA HIS A 569 -23.44 -27.15 16.89
C HIS A 569 -22.79 -28.49 17.27
N THR A 570 -21.63 -28.78 16.68
CA THR A 570 -20.62 -29.65 17.30
C THR A 570 -19.66 -28.75 18.06
N ILE A 571 -19.87 -28.60 19.38
CA ILE A 571 -18.92 -27.92 20.27
C ILE A 571 -17.77 -28.90 20.53
N LEU A 572 -16.63 -28.72 19.87
CA LEU A 572 -15.36 -29.31 20.32
C LEU A 572 -14.88 -28.48 21.51
N ALA A 573 -15.43 -28.77 22.69
CA ALA A 573 -14.88 -28.34 23.95
C ALA A 573 -13.74 -29.29 24.31
N THR A 574 -12.49 -28.86 24.09
CA THR A 574 -11.34 -29.36 24.85
C THR A 574 -11.45 -28.86 26.29
N ARG A 575 -12.31 -29.52 27.09
CA ARG A 575 -12.30 -29.42 28.55
C ARG A 575 -11.53 -30.63 29.09
N SER A 576 -10.30 -30.40 29.51
CA SER A 576 -9.64 -31.30 30.45
C SER A 576 -10.32 -31.11 31.81
N CYS A 577 -10.94 -32.16 32.33
CA CYS A 577 -11.74 -32.16 33.55
C CYS A 577 -10.93 -32.76 34.70
N ALA A 578 -10.96 -32.12 35.87
CA ALA A 578 -10.62 -32.76 37.14
C ALA A 578 -11.57 -32.26 38.25
N LEU A 579 -12.40 -33.19 38.74
CA LEU A 579 -13.22 -33.19 39.96
C LEU A 579 -14.35 -32.14 40.06
N GLY A 580 -15.59 -32.41 40.49
CA GLY A 580 -16.24 -33.58 41.09
C GLY A 580 -17.50 -33.10 41.84
N CYS A 581 -18.52 -33.96 41.95
CA CYS A 581 -19.77 -33.85 42.75
C CYS A 581 -21.00 -33.06 42.21
N ALA A 582 -21.85 -33.80 41.48
CA ALA A 582 -23.21 -34.25 41.86
C ALA A 582 -24.18 -33.31 42.62
N LEU A 583 -25.36 -33.07 42.00
CA LEU A 583 -26.76 -33.31 42.47
C LEU A 583 -27.73 -32.27 41.87
N THR A 584 -28.45 -32.60 40.78
CA THR A 584 -29.87 -33.05 40.69
C THR A 584 -30.94 -32.08 41.22
N PHE A 585 -31.83 -31.60 40.32
CA PHE A 585 -33.32 -31.45 40.38
C PHE A 585 -33.80 -30.17 39.66
N THR A 586 -34.30 -30.22 38.41
CA THR A 586 -35.68 -30.39 37.89
C THR A 586 -36.77 -29.37 38.33
N LEU A 587 -37.36 -28.72 37.30
CA LEU A 587 -38.75 -28.17 37.17
C LEU A 587 -39.10 -26.95 38.06
N THR A 588 -39.88 -25.94 37.65
CA THR A 588 -41.00 -25.88 36.69
C THR A 588 -41.32 -24.41 36.38
N LEU A 589 -41.80 -24.15 35.15
CA LEU A 589 -42.55 -22.94 34.79
C LEU A 589 -43.91 -22.90 35.49
N THR A 590 -44.35 -21.71 35.91
CA THR A 590 -45.77 -21.35 35.92
C THR A 590 -45.96 -19.89 35.52
N THR A 591 -46.67 -19.70 34.42
CA THR A 591 -47.32 -18.49 33.95
C THR A 591 -48.50 -18.12 34.85
N SER A 592 -48.76 -16.82 35.06
CA SER A 592 -50.14 -16.32 35.12
C SER A 592 -50.20 -14.82 34.83
N THR A 593 -51.20 -14.51 34.00
CA THR A 593 -51.62 -13.24 33.43
C THR A 593 -52.76 -12.61 34.24
N THR A 594 -52.79 -11.30 34.41
CA THR A 594 -53.99 -10.39 34.45
C THR A 594 -53.49 -8.98 34.83
N SER A 595 -53.52 -7.95 33.99
CA SER A 595 -54.61 -7.16 33.37
C SER A 595 -55.27 -6.11 34.29
N MET A 596 -55.28 -4.87 33.78
CA MET A 596 -56.24 -3.77 33.95
C MET A 596 -55.98 -2.59 34.94
N THR A 597 -55.73 -1.43 34.30
CA THR A 597 -56.35 -0.08 34.45
C THR A 597 -55.95 0.92 35.55
N THR A 598 -55.27 1.98 35.08
CA THR A 598 -55.44 3.44 35.29
C THR A 598 -56.47 3.97 36.31
N VAL A 599 -56.11 5.00 37.09
CA VAL A 599 -56.71 6.37 37.13
C VAL A 599 -55.80 7.36 37.91
N PHE A 600 -55.82 8.63 37.45
CA PHE A 600 -55.22 9.89 37.95
C PHE A 600 -55.43 10.24 39.44
N GLN A 601 -54.48 10.99 40.06
CA GLN A 601 -54.68 12.35 40.62
C GLN A 601 -53.45 12.92 41.37
N THR A 602 -53.34 14.25 41.34
CA THR A 602 -52.32 15.15 41.94
C THR A 602 -52.81 15.71 43.32
N PRO A 603 -52.23 16.76 43.97
CA PRO A 603 -51.41 16.62 45.19
C PRO A 603 -51.80 17.54 46.39
N THR A 604 -50.94 17.55 47.44
CA THR A 604 -50.75 18.50 48.60
C THR A 604 -51.62 18.30 49.86
N PRO A 605 -51.28 18.78 51.11
CA PRO A 605 -50.37 19.91 51.47
C PRO A 605 -49.55 19.90 52.83
N LEU A 606 -48.63 20.88 52.91
CA LEU A 606 -48.12 21.78 54.00
C LEU A 606 -48.16 21.45 55.53
N ASN A 607 -47.04 21.76 56.22
CA ASN A 607 -46.86 22.85 57.24
C ASN A 607 -45.44 22.84 57.88
N ARG A 608 -45.06 23.79 58.77
CA ARG A 608 -44.47 25.14 58.61
C ARG A 608 -43.85 25.54 59.98
N ALA A 609 -42.65 26.15 60.03
CA ALA A 609 -42.10 27.10 61.06
C ALA A 609 -40.57 27.21 60.87
N GLY A 610 -39.82 28.32 61.01
CA GLY A 610 -40.07 29.73 61.29
C GLY A 610 -38.83 30.35 61.98
N SER A 611 -38.12 31.32 61.36
CA SER A 611 -37.29 32.37 62.02
C SER A 611 -36.60 33.30 61.00
N THR A 612 -36.66 34.61 61.21
CA THR A 612 -35.96 35.72 60.50
C THR A 612 -35.10 36.52 61.51
N PRO A 613 -34.31 37.55 61.13
CA PRO A 613 -33.22 37.60 60.14
C PRO A 613 -31.93 38.27 60.70
N ALA A 614 -30.79 38.13 60.00
CA ALA A 614 -29.61 39.00 60.20
C ALA A 614 -29.02 39.43 58.84
N VAL A 615 -28.75 40.73 58.71
CA VAL A 615 -28.18 41.40 57.53
C VAL A 615 -26.65 41.24 57.51
N PRO A 616 -26.03 41.06 56.32
CA PRO A 616 -24.86 41.91 56.03
C PRO A 616 -24.71 42.40 54.57
N ALA A 617 -24.32 43.67 54.49
CA ALA A 617 -23.47 44.40 53.52
C ALA A 617 -23.47 44.10 52.01
N ARG A 618 -23.63 45.19 51.24
CA ARG A 618 -23.47 45.31 49.78
C ARG A 618 -21.98 45.49 49.41
N PRO A 619 -21.43 44.80 48.40
CA PRO A 619 -20.06 45.05 47.93
C PRO A 619 -19.97 46.33 47.07
N PRO A 620 -18.78 46.97 46.98
CA PRO A 620 -18.59 48.24 46.29
C PRO A 620 -18.57 48.09 44.77
N TYR A 621 -19.06 49.12 44.08
CA TYR A 621 -19.04 49.25 42.62
C TYR A 621 -17.62 49.62 42.14
N VAL A 622 -17.04 48.78 41.28
CA VAL A 622 -15.77 49.03 40.59
C VAL A 622 -16.11 49.47 39.16
N PRO A 623 -15.61 50.62 38.66
CA PRO A 623 -15.84 51.03 37.28
C PRO A 623 -15.10 50.09 36.31
N PRO A 624 -15.69 49.75 35.15
CA PRO A 624 -15.06 48.85 34.20
C PRO A 624 -13.79 49.48 33.60
N ARG A 625 -12.71 48.71 33.53
CA ARG A 625 -11.48 49.09 32.83
C ARG A 625 -11.75 49.21 31.32
N PRO A 626 -10.99 50.05 30.58
CA PRO A 626 -11.07 50.06 29.12
C PRO A 626 -10.69 48.68 28.59
N PRO A 627 -11.42 48.12 27.61
CA PRO A 627 -11.15 46.77 27.10
C PRO A 627 -9.79 46.72 26.39
N THR A 628 -9.06 45.63 26.60
CA THR A 628 -7.91 45.25 25.77
C THR A 628 -8.41 44.83 24.39
N ASP A 629 -7.84 45.45 23.34
CA ASP A 629 -8.06 45.06 21.95
C ASP A 629 -7.65 43.58 21.76
N ASP A 630 -8.39 42.82 20.93
CA ASP A 630 -8.28 41.36 20.63
C ASP A 630 -9.27 40.36 21.26
N PHE A 631 -10.27 40.78 22.04
CA PHE A 631 -11.33 39.87 22.51
C PHE A 631 -12.54 39.86 21.55
N GLU A 632 -12.60 38.89 20.62
CA GLU A 632 -13.63 38.80 19.55
C GLU A 632 -15.08 38.79 20.06
N LYS A 633 -15.31 38.28 21.28
CA LYS A 633 -16.64 38.11 21.87
C LYS A 633 -17.41 39.43 22.06
N TRP A 634 -16.72 40.54 22.33
CA TRP A 634 -17.36 41.87 22.49
C TRP A 634 -17.73 42.49 21.13
N PHE A 635 -16.97 42.16 20.08
CA PHE A 635 -17.22 42.65 18.73
C PHE A 635 -18.38 41.91 18.04
N THR A 636 -18.74 40.72 18.49
CA THR A 636 -19.91 39.98 17.98
C THR A 636 -21.17 40.21 18.80
N GLU A 637 -21.15 41.11 19.80
CA GLU A 637 -22.34 41.42 20.58
C GLU A 637 -23.44 42.05 19.71
N PRO A 638 -24.67 41.52 19.76
CA PRO A 638 -25.79 41.97 18.93
C PRO A 638 -26.39 43.26 19.51
N THR A 639 -25.60 44.34 19.53
CA THR A 639 -26.01 45.64 20.08
C THR A 639 -25.87 46.75 19.03
N PRO A 640 -26.77 47.75 19.01
CA PRO A 640 -26.64 48.92 18.15
C PRO A 640 -25.40 49.78 18.45
N ASN A 641 -24.82 49.66 19.65
CA ASN A 641 -23.62 50.37 20.08
C ASN A 641 -22.32 49.61 19.76
N ASN A 642 -22.39 48.63 18.87
CA ASN A 642 -21.22 47.85 18.46
C ASN A 642 -20.13 48.76 17.88
N ARG A 643 -18.90 48.62 18.39
CA ARG A 643 -17.77 49.48 18.01
C ARG A 643 -17.49 49.43 16.51
N MET A 644 -17.59 48.26 15.88
CA MET A 644 -17.32 48.13 14.44
C MET A 644 -18.35 48.92 13.61
N LEU A 645 -19.62 48.85 13.99
CA LEU A 645 -20.69 49.64 13.35
C LEU A 645 -20.46 51.14 13.52
N LEU A 646 -20.15 51.60 14.73
CA LEU A 646 -19.92 53.02 15.01
C LEU A 646 -18.65 53.54 14.33
N ALA A 647 -17.59 52.73 14.28
CA ALA A 647 -16.34 53.06 13.58
C ALA A 647 -16.58 53.24 12.07
N LEU A 648 -17.34 52.36 11.43
CA LEU A 648 -17.71 52.51 10.03
C LEU A 648 -18.54 53.79 9.77
N LYS A 649 -19.44 54.15 10.69
CA LYS A 649 -20.27 55.37 10.59
C LYS A 649 -19.56 56.68 10.99
N SER A 650 -18.36 56.59 11.58
CA SER A 650 -17.68 57.75 12.17
C SER A 650 -17.16 58.76 11.13
N GLY A 651 -16.92 58.32 9.89
CA GLY A 651 -16.24 59.11 8.87
C GLY A 651 -14.73 59.28 9.08
N ILE A 652 -14.15 58.64 10.10
CA ILE A 652 -12.73 58.71 10.42
C ILE A 652 -11.99 57.57 9.70
N ASP A 653 -11.12 57.91 8.74
CA ASP A 653 -10.41 56.94 7.88
C ASP A 653 -9.73 55.79 8.66
N SER A 654 -9.06 56.11 9.77
CA SER A 654 -8.35 55.11 10.57
C SER A 654 -9.29 54.15 11.30
N GLU A 655 -10.45 54.64 11.75
CA GLU A 655 -11.46 53.82 12.43
C GLU A 655 -12.22 52.95 11.41
N ILE A 656 -12.50 53.48 10.22
CA ILE A 656 -13.10 52.71 9.11
C ILE A 656 -12.18 51.56 8.71
N ALA A 657 -10.89 51.83 8.47
CA ALA A 657 -9.91 50.80 8.11
C ALA A 657 -9.76 49.75 9.22
N TRP A 658 -9.71 50.18 10.49
CA TRP A 658 -9.69 49.27 11.63
C TRP A 658 -10.93 48.37 11.68
N ALA A 659 -12.12 48.92 11.43
CA ALA A 659 -13.37 48.17 11.45
C ALA A 659 -13.44 47.16 10.31
N LEU A 660 -13.05 47.55 9.09
CA LEU A 660 -13.04 46.65 7.93
C LEU A 660 -12.06 45.49 8.11
N ASP A 661 -10.83 45.76 8.60
CA ASP A 661 -9.86 44.71 8.95
C ASP A 661 -10.44 43.75 10.02
N ARG A 662 -11.08 44.31 11.07
CA ARG A 662 -11.65 43.47 12.14
C ARG A 662 -12.80 42.60 11.64
N ILE A 663 -13.73 43.15 10.86
CA ILE A 663 -14.85 42.39 10.31
C ILE A 663 -14.30 41.31 9.35
N CYS A 664 -13.29 41.63 8.54
CA CYS A 664 -12.66 40.64 7.66
C CYS A 664 -12.10 39.44 8.41
N ARG A 665 -11.49 39.65 9.59
CA ARG A 665 -11.01 38.55 10.46
C ARG A 665 -12.13 37.72 11.06
N LEU A 666 -13.32 38.31 11.22
CA LEU A 666 -14.51 37.63 11.73
C LEU A 666 -15.26 36.83 10.65
N CYS A 667 -15.06 37.12 9.35
CA CYS A 667 -15.76 36.42 8.26
C CYS A 667 -15.61 34.88 8.29
N PRO A 668 -14.44 34.27 8.61
CA PRO A 668 -14.30 32.82 8.73
C PRO A 668 -14.98 32.21 9.95
N ASN A 669 -15.40 33.03 10.91
CA ASN A 669 -16.06 32.56 12.12
C ASN A 669 -17.53 32.23 11.81
N GLU A 670 -17.89 30.95 11.90
CA GLU A 670 -19.26 30.48 11.64
C GLU A 670 -20.32 31.14 12.55
N GLN A 671 -19.91 31.69 13.70
CA GLN A 671 -20.78 32.41 14.64
C GLN A 671 -21.02 33.88 14.26
N PHE A 672 -20.23 34.44 13.34
CA PHE A 672 -20.40 35.83 12.90
C PHE A 672 -21.57 35.93 11.93
N ILE A 673 -22.68 36.47 12.42
CA ILE A 673 -23.91 36.66 11.65
C ILE A 673 -24.13 38.16 11.43
N LEU A 674 -24.14 38.61 10.17
CA LEU A 674 -24.30 40.03 9.80
C LEU A 674 -25.61 40.62 10.34
N SER A 675 -26.69 39.85 10.29
CA SER A 675 -28.01 40.27 10.79
C SER A 675 -28.09 40.38 12.30
N ALA A 676 -27.13 39.83 13.05
CA ALA A 676 -27.07 39.95 14.50
C ALA A 676 -26.69 41.37 14.96
N ILE A 677 -25.99 42.15 14.12
CA ILE A 677 -25.63 43.55 14.41
C ILE A 677 -26.49 44.45 13.51
N PRO A 678 -27.55 45.08 14.05
CA PRO A 678 -28.48 45.87 13.25
C PRO A 678 -27.79 47.01 12.50
N GLY A 679 -27.97 47.07 11.18
CA GLY A 679 -27.40 48.11 10.32
C GLY A 679 -25.95 47.91 9.90
N LEU A 680 -25.26 46.84 10.34
CA LEU A 680 -23.87 46.57 9.94
C LEU A 680 -23.75 46.29 8.44
N ALA A 681 -24.59 45.39 7.92
CA ALA A 681 -24.64 45.11 6.49
C ALA A 681 -24.96 46.37 5.66
N ASP A 682 -25.84 47.24 6.16
CA ASP A 682 -26.26 48.44 5.44
C ASP A 682 -25.13 49.45 5.24
N VAL A 683 -24.22 49.58 6.22
CA VAL A 683 -23.07 50.47 6.13
C VAL A 683 -21.98 49.89 5.23
N LEU A 684 -21.82 48.56 5.22
CA LEU A 684 -20.86 47.88 4.33
C LEU A 684 -21.18 48.10 2.84
N PHE A 685 -22.44 48.37 2.48
CA PHE A 685 -22.83 48.69 1.11
C PHE A 685 -22.51 50.14 0.68
N GLU A 686 -22.35 51.09 1.61
CA GLU A 686 -22.25 52.52 1.27
C GLU A 686 -21.03 52.85 0.40
N TRP A 687 -19.85 52.30 0.74
CA TRP A 687 -18.63 52.55 -0.05
C TRP A 687 -18.65 51.89 -1.43
N PRO A 688 -19.04 50.60 -1.58
CA PRO A 688 -19.25 49.99 -2.89
C PRO A 688 -20.29 50.73 -3.75
N GLU A 689 -21.41 51.17 -3.16
CA GLU A 689 -22.46 51.94 -3.84
C GLU A 689 -21.95 53.30 -4.33
N TRP A 690 -21.15 54.02 -3.52
CA TRP A 690 -20.49 55.24 -3.96
C TRP A 690 -19.57 54.98 -5.18
N PHE A 691 -18.79 53.88 -5.13
CA PHE A 691 -17.86 53.54 -6.19
C PHE A 691 -18.58 53.33 -7.53
N ILE A 692 -19.68 52.56 -7.56
CA ILE A 692 -20.45 52.29 -8.79
C ILE A 692 -21.26 53.51 -9.28
N CYS A 693 -21.71 54.39 -8.37
CA CYS A 693 -22.53 55.54 -8.73
C CYS A 693 -21.71 56.68 -9.35
N SER A 694 -20.54 56.97 -8.78
CA SER A 694 -19.72 58.12 -9.21
C SER A 694 -18.21 57.92 -9.05
N GLY A 695 -17.77 57.08 -8.11
CA GLY A 695 -16.35 56.95 -7.76
C GLY A 695 -15.48 56.46 -8.91
N TRP A 696 -15.93 55.47 -9.69
CA TRP A 696 -15.15 54.93 -10.81
C TRP A 696 -14.91 55.97 -11.92
N ILE A 697 -15.88 56.83 -12.22
CA ILE A 697 -15.75 57.90 -13.22
C ILE A 697 -14.69 58.91 -12.76
N GLU A 698 -14.78 59.33 -11.49
CA GLU A 698 -13.86 60.31 -10.90
C GLU A 698 -12.42 59.76 -10.87
N ILE A 699 -12.26 58.51 -10.43
CA ILE A 699 -10.96 57.81 -10.37
C ILE A 699 -10.37 57.62 -11.77
N THR A 700 -11.18 57.22 -12.75
CA THR A 700 -10.71 57.02 -14.14
C THR A 700 -10.30 58.35 -14.79
N ARG A 701 -11.06 59.43 -14.53
CA ARG A 701 -10.75 60.77 -15.07
C ARG A 701 -9.46 61.35 -14.50
N VAL A 702 -9.15 61.07 -13.23
CA VAL A 702 -7.99 61.65 -12.54
C VAL A 702 -6.74 60.74 -12.66
N GLY A 703 -6.92 59.42 -12.60
CA GLY A 703 -5.84 58.43 -12.56
C GLY A 703 -5.19 58.08 -13.90
N THR A 704 -5.68 58.61 -15.02
CA THR A 704 -5.16 58.32 -16.38
C THR A 704 -3.89 59.11 -16.73
N LEU A 705 -3.59 60.20 -16.03
CA LEU A 705 -2.43 61.08 -16.30
C LEU A 705 -1.55 61.37 -15.06
N PHE A 706 -2.10 61.27 -13.84
CA PHE A 706 -1.39 61.60 -12.59
C PHE A 706 -1.73 60.60 -11.47
N SER A 707 -0.93 60.57 -10.40
CA SER A 707 -1.23 59.80 -9.20
C SER A 707 -2.56 60.25 -8.59
N LEU A 708 -3.39 59.29 -8.18
CA LEU A 708 -4.67 59.57 -7.53
C LEU A 708 -4.47 60.41 -6.27
N PRO A 709 -5.30 61.45 -6.03
CA PRO A 709 -5.32 62.16 -4.77
C PRO A 709 -5.54 61.21 -3.60
N GLN A 710 -4.79 61.39 -2.51
CA GLN A 710 -4.83 60.48 -1.34
C GLN A 710 -6.26 60.24 -0.82
N ILE A 711 -7.13 61.25 -0.90
CA ILE A 711 -8.52 61.13 -0.43
C ILE A 711 -9.34 60.18 -1.32
N LEU A 712 -9.13 60.21 -2.63
CA LEU A 712 -9.80 59.30 -3.58
C LEU A 712 -9.22 57.90 -3.50
N GLU A 713 -7.90 57.79 -3.27
CA GLU A 713 -7.24 56.51 -3.04
C GLU A 713 -7.80 55.80 -1.79
N ARG A 714 -7.97 56.53 -0.67
CA ARG A 714 -8.56 55.99 0.56
C ARG A 714 -10.01 55.57 0.35
N ARG A 715 -10.83 56.39 -0.32
CA ARG A 715 -12.22 56.03 -0.62
C ARG A 715 -12.32 54.80 -1.54
N LYS A 716 -11.45 54.70 -2.55
CA LYS A 716 -11.33 53.50 -3.39
C LYS A 716 -11.00 52.27 -2.54
N ARG A 717 -10.04 52.41 -1.61
CA ARG A 717 -9.64 51.33 -0.70
C ARG A 717 -10.79 50.89 0.20
N HIS A 718 -11.51 51.82 0.83
CA HIS A 718 -12.68 51.51 1.65
C HIS A 718 -13.77 50.78 0.85
N ALA A 719 -13.99 51.17 -0.41
CA ALA A 719 -14.94 50.48 -1.29
C ALA A 719 -14.53 49.04 -1.61
N LEU A 720 -13.25 48.80 -1.88
CA LEU A 720 -12.70 47.47 -2.14
C LEU A 720 -12.73 46.59 -0.88
N GLU A 721 -12.27 47.11 0.26
CA GLU A 721 -12.24 46.39 1.54
C GLU A 721 -13.65 46.06 2.03
N ALA A 722 -14.61 46.99 1.90
CA ALA A 722 -16.00 46.74 2.26
C ALA A 722 -16.65 45.66 1.36
N LEU A 723 -16.40 45.70 0.05
CA LEU A 723 -16.87 44.67 -0.87
C LEU A 723 -16.22 43.31 -0.59
N PHE A 724 -14.92 43.29 -0.30
CA PHE A 724 -14.20 42.09 0.10
C PHE A 724 -14.76 41.47 1.39
N VAL A 725 -15.12 42.32 2.37
CA VAL A 725 -15.81 41.91 3.58
C VAL A 725 -17.17 41.30 3.26
N LEU A 726 -18.01 41.95 2.44
CA LEU A 726 -19.32 41.41 2.01
C LEU A 726 -19.18 40.04 1.34
N ARG A 727 -18.23 39.92 0.41
CA ARG A 727 -17.89 38.67 -0.29
C ARG A 727 -17.48 37.57 0.68
N ASN A 728 -16.61 37.87 1.65
CA ASN A 728 -16.16 36.89 2.63
C ASN A 728 -17.25 36.52 3.66
N CYS A 729 -18.11 37.47 4.03
CA CYS A 729 -19.27 37.19 4.89
C CYS A 729 -20.22 36.20 4.21
N ALA A 730 -20.42 36.32 2.90
CA ALA A 730 -21.26 35.43 2.11
C ALA A 730 -20.71 33.99 1.99
N MET A 731 -19.48 33.70 2.45
CA MET A 731 -19.01 32.31 2.59
C MET A 731 -19.73 31.55 3.71
N ASN A 732 -20.38 32.26 4.65
CA ASN A 732 -21.26 31.67 5.64
C ASN A 732 -22.69 31.55 5.06
N PRO A 733 -23.28 30.35 4.99
CA PRO A 733 -24.61 30.15 4.38
C PRO A 733 -25.73 31.02 4.97
N VAL A 734 -25.68 31.33 6.27
CA VAL A 734 -26.71 32.17 6.92
C VAL A 734 -26.61 33.62 6.44
N ASN A 735 -25.38 34.14 6.32
CA ASN A 735 -25.13 35.47 5.80
C ASN A 735 -25.38 35.53 4.28
N ALA A 736 -25.04 34.47 3.54
CA ALA A 736 -25.32 34.36 2.11
C ALA A 736 -26.83 34.49 1.85
N LYS A 737 -27.65 33.75 2.60
CA LYS A 737 -29.10 33.82 2.51
C LYS A 737 -29.67 35.21 2.88
N ASP A 738 -29.16 35.83 3.94
CA ASP A 738 -29.55 37.19 4.33
C ASP A 738 -29.18 38.22 3.24
N LEU A 739 -27.96 38.14 2.70
CA LEU A 739 -27.47 39.05 1.67
C LEU A 739 -28.19 38.84 0.33
N ALA A 740 -28.47 37.61 -0.08
CA ALA A 740 -29.24 37.29 -1.28
C ALA A 740 -30.67 37.85 -1.21
N GLY A 741 -31.27 37.89 -0.01
CA GLY A 741 -32.59 38.47 0.22
C GLY A 741 -32.64 40.01 0.18
N ARG A 742 -31.50 40.71 0.15
CA ARG A 742 -31.44 42.18 0.17
C ARG A 742 -31.42 42.75 -1.24
N LEU A 743 -32.36 43.67 -1.52
CA LEU A 743 -32.40 44.41 -2.79
C LEU A 743 -31.09 45.16 -3.08
N ARG A 744 -30.47 45.76 -2.07
CA ARG A 744 -29.18 46.47 -2.21
C ARG A 744 -28.05 45.60 -2.73
N ALA A 745 -27.97 44.33 -2.31
CA ALA A 745 -26.95 43.41 -2.80
C ALA A 745 -27.16 43.11 -4.29
N ARG A 746 -28.41 42.85 -4.69
CA ARG A 746 -28.79 42.62 -6.09
C ARG A 746 -28.52 43.85 -6.95
N ASP A 747 -28.91 45.04 -6.49
CA ASP A 747 -28.72 46.30 -7.20
C ASP A 747 -27.24 46.64 -7.37
N LEU A 748 -26.41 46.42 -6.34
CA LEU A 748 -24.97 46.59 -6.39
C LEU A 748 -24.34 45.68 -7.46
N ILE A 749 -24.68 44.39 -7.46
CA ILE A 749 -24.18 43.42 -8.43
C ILE A 749 -24.58 43.82 -9.85
N LEU A 750 -25.88 44.06 -10.09
CA LEU A 750 -26.39 44.42 -11.42
C LEU A 750 -25.81 45.73 -11.92
N CYS A 751 -25.75 46.77 -11.10
CA CYS A 751 -25.18 48.05 -11.49
C CYS A 751 -23.70 47.94 -11.80
N ALA A 752 -22.92 47.20 -11.01
CA ALA A 752 -21.51 47.00 -11.26
C ALA A 752 -21.27 46.25 -12.58
N LEU A 753 -21.97 45.13 -12.82
CA LEU A 753 -21.82 44.33 -14.04
C LEU A 753 -22.24 45.10 -15.30
N HIS A 754 -23.28 45.93 -15.24
CA HIS A 754 -23.76 46.68 -16.41
C HIS A 754 -23.02 47.99 -16.67
N ARG A 755 -22.45 48.64 -15.64
CA ARG A 755 -21.88 50.00 -15.77
C ARG A 755 -20.36 50.03 -15.81
N LEU A 756 -19.67 49.10 -15.16
CA LEU A 756 -18.20 49.16 -15.08
C LEU A 756 -17.56 48.57 -16.35
N PRO A 757 -16.64 49.30 -17.01
CA PRO A 757 -15.84 48.75 -18.10
C PRO A 757 -14.95 47.59 -17.63
N HIS A 758 -15.06 46.44 -18.31
CA HIS A 758 -14.30 45.22 -18.00
C HIS A 758 -12.87 45.23 -18.54
N ASP A 759 -12.56 46.07 -19.52
CA ASP A 759 -11.22 46.21 -20.11
C ASP A 759 -10.37 47.30 -19.43
N SER A 760 -10.78 47.77 -18.25
CA SER A 760 -10.06 48.78 -17.49
C SER A 760 -9.39 48.17 -16.26
N ASP A 761 -8.06 48.19 -16.22
CA ASP A 761 -7.26 47.72 -15.08
C ASP A 761 -7.68 48.36 -13.74
N THR A 762 -8.11 49.63 -13.77
CA THR A 762 -8.56 50.38 -12.59
C THR A 762 -9.78 49.75 -11.92
N ASN A 763 -10.64 49.08 -12.69
CA ASN A 763 -11.92 48.51 -12.25
C ASN A 763 -11.86 46.98 -12.08
N SER A 764 -10.85 46.32 -12.65
CA SER A 764 -10.70 44.86 -12.66
C SER A 764 -10.84 44.23 -11.27
N GLU A 765 -10.20 44.79 -10.24
CA GLU A 765 -10.29 44.27 -8.87
C GLU A 765 -11.72 44.35 -8.30
N PHE A 766 -12.39 45.49 -8.49
CA PHE A 766 -13.76 45.67 -8.03
C PHE A 766 -14.73 44.72 -8.76
N LEU A 767 -14.56 44.59 -10.08
CA LEU A 767 -15.35 43.65 -10.89
C LEU A 767 -15.14 42.19 -10.46
N LEU A 768 -13.90 41.79 -10.18
CA LEU A 768 -13.61 40.45 -9.66
C LEU A 768 -14.31 40.19 -8.33
N TYR A 769 -14.23 41.13 -7.37
CA TYR A 769 -14.93 40.97 -6.10
C TYR A 769 -16.46 40.96 -6.26
N ILE A 770 -17.03 41.71 -7.21
CA ILE A 770 -18.46 41.65 -7.52
C ILE A 770 -18.86 40.28 -8.06
N ILE A 771 -18.09 39.74 -9.00
CA ILE A 771 -18.36 38.43 -9.60
C ILE A 771 -18.23 37.34 -8.54
N GLU A 772 -17.18 37.37 -7.71
CA GLU A 772 -17.00 36.42 -6.60
C GLU A 772 -18.07 36.58 -5.51
N PHE A 773 -18.52 37.81 -5.24
CA PHE A 773 -19.62 38.06 -4.32
C PHE A 773 -20.91 37.46 -4.87
N MET A 774 -21.19 37.62 -6.16
CA MET A 774 -22.31 36.96 -6.82
C MET A 774 -22.17 35.43 -6.80
N GLN A 775 -20.96 34.91 -7.01
CA GLN A 775 -20.64 33.48 -6.95
C GLN A 775 -21.01 32.90 -5.58
N ALA A 776 -20.68 33.60 -4.49
CA ALA A 776 -21.02 33.23 -3.12
C ALA A 776 -22.53 33.16 -2.85
N LEU A 777 -23.32 33.92 -3.60
CA LEU A 777 -24.79 33.99 -3.46
C LEU A 777 -25.52 33.08 -4.44
N SER A 778 -24.81 32.41 -5.35
CA SER A 778 -25.39 31.73 -6.53
C SER A 778 -26.45 30.67 -6.21
N ASP A 779 -26.31 29.93 -5.12
CA ASP A 779 -27.27 28.90 -4.68
C ASP A 779 -28.66 29.48 -4.35
N GLU A 780 -28.71 30.70 -3.82
CA GLU A 780 -29.94 31.39 -3.39
C GLU A 780 -30.49 32.36 -4.45
N LEU A 781 -29.71 32.63 -5.52
CA LEU A 781 -30.06 33.59 -6.56
C LEU A 781 -30.94 32.96 -7.65
N VAL A 782 -32.23 33.26 -7.61
CA VAL A 782 -33.17 33.04 -8.72
C VAL A 782 -33.20 34.28 -9.62
N LEU A 783 -32.89 34.08 -10.90
CA LEU A 783 -32.83 35.15 -11.88
C LEU A 783 -34.23 35.65 -12.25
N ALA A 784 -34.32 36.91 -12.67
CA ALA A 784 -35.54 37.42 -13.28
C ALA A 784 -35.82 36.66 -14.58
N PRO A 785 -37.10 36.45 -14.96
CA PRO A 785 -37.40 35.66 -16.15
C PRO A 785 -36.75 36.24 -17.43
N PRO A 786 -36.52 35.44 -18.49
CA PRO A 786 -35.74 35.86 -19.66
C PRO A 786 -36.27 37.09 -20.40
N ASP A 787 -37.56 37.39 -20.28
CA ASP A 787 -38.24 38.56 -20.85
C ASP A 787 -38.09 39.83 -20.00
N ALA A 788 -37.47 39.74 -18.82
CA ALA A 788 -37.21 40.87 -17.96
C ALA A 788 -36.29 41.91 -18.63
N PRO A 789 -36.35 43.18 -18.20
CA PRO A 789 -35.50 44.24 -18.76
C PRO A 789 -34.02 43.87 -18.70
N TYR A 790 -33.25 44.23 -19.73
CA TYR A 790 -31.83 43.90 -19.88
C TYR A 790 -31.00 44.16 -18.60
N LEU A 791 -31.25 45.28 -17.93
CA LEU A 791 -30.53 45.69 -16.70
C LEU A 791 -30.88 44.84 -15.47
N ALA A 792 -31.98 44.09 -15.48
CA ALA A 792 -32.39 43.21 -14.40
C ALA A 792 -31.71 41.82 -14.48
N ASN A 793 -30.99 41.54 -15.57
CA ASN A 793 -30.36 40.26 -15.83
C ASN A 793 -28.81 40.37 -15.75
N PRO A 794 -28.15 39.58 -14.89
CA PRO A 794 -26.69 39.56 -14.78
C PRO A 794 -25.99 38.72 -15.86
N LEU A 795 -26.71 37.88 -16.62
CA LEU A 795 -26.11 36.94 -17.57
C LEU A 795 -25.50 37.62 -18.81
N PRO A 796 -26.16 38.59 -19.49
CA PRO A 796 -25.57 39.24 -20.66
C PRO A 796 -24.18 39.84 -20.41
N PRO A 797 -23.92 40.61 -19.32
CA PRO A 797 -22.58 41.12 -19.06
C PRO A 797 -21.58 39.99 -18.74
N LEU A 798 -21.95 38.96 -17.95
CA LEU A 798 -21.06 37.82 -17.66
C LEU A 798 -20.67 37.06 -18.93
N GLN A 799 -21.62 36.81 -19.83
CA GLN A 799 -21.39 36.17 -21.12
C GLN A 799 -20.47 37.03 -22.00
N ASN A 800 -20.72 38.34 -22.08
CA ASN A 800 -19.87 39.26 -22.82
C ASN A 800 -18.44 39.31 -22.26
N PHE A 801 -18.28 39.40 -20.93
CA PHE A 801 -16.96 39.44 -20.29
C PHE A 801 -16.18 38.15 -20.53
N SER A 802 -16.84 36.98 -20.45
CA SER A 802 -16.21 35.70 -20.77
C SER A 802 -15.77 35.59 -22.23
N ALA A 803 -16.45 36.30 -23.14
CA ALA A 803 -16.19 36.21 -24.58
C ALA A 803 -15.20 37.25 -25.10
N ALA A 804 -15.20 38.47 -24.54
CA ALA A 804 -14.50 39.63 -25.07
C ALA A 804 -13.30 40.09 -24.20
N SER A 805 -13.30 39.80 -22.90
CA SER A 805 -12.23 40.27 -22.01
C SER A 805 -10.89 39.62 -22.36
N SER A 806 -9.81 40.39 -22.19
CA SER A 806 -8.43 39.88 -22.23
C SER A 806 -7.89 39.49 -20.84
N ASN A 807 -8.65 39.77 -19.77
CA ASN A 807 -8.24 39.54 -18.39
C ASN A 807 -8.61 38.11 -17.96
N ARG A 808 -7.62 37.22 -17.92
CA ARG A 808 -7.78 35.80 -17.58
C ARG A 808 -8.56 35.56 -16.27
N PRO A 809 -8.23 36.20 -15.12
CA PRO A 809 -9.05 36.12 -13.91
C PRO A 809 -10.55 36.43 -14.10
N ILE A 810 -10.89 37.47 -14.87
CA ILE A 810 -12.29 37.86 -15.11
C ILE A 810 -13.01 36.76 -15.91
N ILE A 811 -12.35 36.20 -16.93
CA ILE A 811 -12.90 35.10 -17.74
C ILE A 811 -13.21 33.89 -16.86
N ILE A 812 -12.26 33.48 -16.01
CA ILE A 812 -12.42 32.33 -15.10
C ILE A 812 -13.57 32.59 -14.11
N ALA A 813 -13.60 33.77 -13.49
CA ALA A 813 -14.65 34.14 -12.53
C ALA A 813 -16.04 34.17 -13.19
N CYS A 814 -16.15 34.69 -14.41
CA CYS A 814 -17.41 34.72 -15.17
C CYS A 814 -17.89 33.31 -15.51
N LEU A 815 -17.02 32.46 -16.08
CA LEU A 815 -17.38 31.08 -16.43
C LEU A 815 -17.75 30.25 -15.21
N GLY A 816 -17.01 30.40 -14.11
CA GLY A 816 -17.32 29.75 -12.83
C GLY A 816 -18.67 30.21 -12.26
N THR A 817 -18.97 31.50 -12.31
CA THR A 817 -20.25 32.05 -11.84
C THR A 817 -21.41 31.60 -12.72
N LEU A 818 -21.24 31.63 -14.04
CA LEU A 818 -22.24 31.13 -14.99
C LEU A 818 -22.54 29.65 -14.76
N HIS A 819 -21.51 28.83 -14.52
CA HIS A 819 -21.67 27.42 -14.19
C HIS A 819 -22.54 27.22 -12.95
N LEU A 820 -22.28 27.93 -11.84
CA LEU A 820 -23.07 27.80 -10.62
C LEU A 820 -24.51 28.28 -10.79
N LEU A 821 -24.71 29.43 -11.45
CA LEU A 821 -26.05 29.96 -11.69
C LEU A 821 -26.90 29.01 -12.54
N MET A 822 -26.32 28.39 -13.57
CA MET A 822 -27.03 27.45 -14.46
C MET A 822 -27.20 26.06 -13.86
N SER A 823 -26.43 25.73 -12.82
CA SER A 823 -26.63 24.49 -12.06
C SER A 823 -27.85 24.58 -11.12
N ASN A 824 -28.36 25.79 -10.85
CA ASN A 824 -29.64 25.98 -10.19
C ASN A 824 -30.80 25.73 -11.18
N PRO A 825 -31.67 24.72 -10.93
CA PRO A 825 -32.78 24.38 -11.83
C PRO A 825 -33.73 25.54 -12.13
N ALA A 826 -33.88 26.49 -11.20
CA ALA A 826 -34.75 27.65 -11.37
C ALA A 826 -34.27 28.61 -12.48
N ASN A 827 -32.98 28.54 -12.85
CA ASN A 827 -32.36 29.45 -13.83
C ASN A 827 -32.16 28.82 -15.22
N VAL A 828 -32.55 27.56 -15.40
CA VAL A 828 -32.33 26.78 -16.64
C VAL A 828 -32.98 27.43 -17.87
N ALA A 829 -34.07 28.17 -17.69
CA ALA A 829 -34.75 28.90 -18.76
C ALA A 829 -33.89 29.95 -19.47
N HIS A 830 -32.73 30.31 -18.90
CA HIS A 830 -31.78 31.25 -19.50
C HIS A 830 -30.72 30.62 -20.40
N LEU A 831 -30.65 29.28 -20.46
CA LEU A 831 -29.72 28.60 -21.36
C LEU A 831 -30.16 28.80 -22.82
N SER A 832 -29.20 29.13 -23.68
CA SER A 832 -29.40 29.36 -25.12
C SER A 832 -28.27 28.72 -25.91
N ALA A 833 -28.62 28.09 -27.03
CA ALA A 833 -27.66 27.39 -27.89
C ALA A 833 -26.60 28.32 -28.50
N GLU A 834 -26.92 29.61 -28.67
CA GLU A 834 -26.06 30.66 -29.23
C GLU A 834 -25.38 31.51 -28.15
N SER A 835 -25.19 30.97 -26.93
CA SER A 835 -24.57 31.70 -25.83
C SER A 835 -23.12 32.10 -26.15
N PRO A 836 -22.73 33.39 -26.01
CA PRO A 836 -21.34 33.81 -26.17
C PRO A 836 -20.35 33.11 -25.22
N ALA A 837 -20.83 32.72 -24.02
CA ALA A 837 -20.03 31.97 -23.06
C ALA A 837 -19.78 30.52 -23.49
N LEU A 838 -20.70 29.91 -24.27
CA LEU A 838 -20.48 28.60 -24.87
C LEU A 838 -19.34 28.69 -25.88
N ASP A 839 -19.42 29.65 -26.81
CA ASP A 839 -18.35 29.87 -27.79
C ASP A 839 -17.00 30.21 -27.15
N ALA A 840 -17.00 31.02 -26.08
CA ALA A 840 -15.81 31.26 -25.27
C ALA A 840 -15.24 29.97 -24.68
N SER A 841 -16.08 29.15 -24.05
CA SER A 841 -15.67 27.87 -23.46
C SER A 841 -15.07 26.93 -24.51
N LEU A 842 -15.68 26.83 -25.70
CA LEU A 842 -15.14 26.04 -26.80
C LEU A 842 -13.82 26.60 -27.36
N ARG A 843 -13.60 27.92 -27.30
CA ARG A 843 -12.31 28.54 -27.68
C ARG A 843 -11.20 28.24 -26.67
N TYR A 844 -11.51 28.21 -25.38
CA TYR A 844 -10.52 27.99 -24.32
C TYR A 844 -10.24 26.52 -24.00
N LEU A 845 -11.19 25.62 -24.28
CA LEU A 845 -11.09 24.18 -23.99
C LEU A 845 -9.78 23.51 -24.49
N PRO A 846 -9.21 23.84 -25.67
CA PRO A 846 -7.96 23.25 -26.14
C PRO A 846 -6.69 23.68 -25.38
N LEU A 847 -6.76 24.66 -24.49
CA LEU A 847 -5.60 25.22 -23.77
C LEU A 847 -5.19 24.33 -22.59
N SER A 848 -4.72 23.12 -22.86
CA SER A 848 -4.37 22.10 -21.84
C SER A 848 -3.26 22.51 -20.86
N MET A 849 -2.44 23.50 -21.23
CA MET A 849 -1.41 24.08 -20.35
C MET A 849 -2.02 24.96 -19.24
N ASP A 850 -3.20 25.52 -19.47
CA ASP A 850 -3.90 26.41 -18.54
C ASP A 850 -5.08 25.68 -17.88
N LYS A 851 -4.75 24.80 -16.93
CA LYS A 851 -5.74 23.94 -16.26
C LYS A 851 -6.90 24.71 -15.61
N PRO A 852 -6.70 25.83 -14.88
CA PRO A 852 -7.82 26.55 -14.27
C PRO A 852 -8.79 27.17 -15.28
N LEU A 853 -8.28 27.66 -16.42
CA LEU A 853 -9.13 28.20 -17.48
C LEU A 853 -9.87 27.07 -18.21
N GLN A 854 -9.19 25.95 -18.48
CA GLN A 854 -9.80 24.75 -19.07
C GLN A 854 -10.88 24.17 -18.15
N GLU A 855 -10.65 24.12 -16.83
CA GLU A 855 -11.62 23.66 -15.83
C GLU A 855 -12.87 24.54 -15.80
N ALA A 856 -12.71 25.87 -15.76
CA ALA A 856 -13.85 26.79 -15.77
C ALA A 856 -14.70 26.66 -17.05
N ALA A 857 -14.03 26.54 -18.21
CA ALA A 857 -14.71 26.30 -19.49
C ALA A 857 -15.45 24.95 -19.52
N LEU A 858 -14.83 23.91 -18.96
CA LEU A 858 -15.38 22.57 -18.95
C LEU A 858 -16.57 22.42 -17.99
N ASN A 859 -16.51 23.05 -16.81
CA ASN A 859 -17.61 23.08 -15.84
C ASN A 859 -18.82 23.83 -16.41
N TYR A 860 -18.62 24.98 -17.06
CA TYR A 860 -19.73 25.68 -17.74
C TYR A 860 -20.29 24.85 -18.91
N LEU A 861 -19.42 24.25 -19.73
CA LEU A 861 -19.84 23.36 -20.81
C LEU A 861 -20.69 22.19 -20.27
N TYR A 862 -20.31 21.59 -19.15
CA TYR A 862 -21.06 20.52 -18.52
C TYR A 862 -22.44 20.98 -18.05
N SER A 863 -22.55 22.11 -17.33
CA SER A 863 -23.86 22.64 -16.92
C SER A 863 -24.74 22.99 -18.12
N HIS A 864 -24.14 23.52 -19.18
CA HIS A 864 -24.85 23.82 -20.42
C HIS A 864 -25.40 22.55 -21.08
N LEU A 865 -24.56 21.51 -21.23
CA LEU A 865 -24.94 20.25 -21.87
C LEU A 865 -25.87 19.39 -21.02
N SER A 866 -25.82 19.49 -19.69
CA SER A 866 -26.66 18.70 -18.78
C SER A 866 -28.16 18.97 -18.97
N HIS A 867 -28.53 20.09 -19.58
CA HIS A 867 -29.90 20.36 -19.99
C HIS A 867 -30.22 19.70 -21.36
N PRO A 868 -31.18 18.76 -21.44
CA PRO A 868 -31.40 17.96 -22.66
C PRO A 868 -31.62 18.79 -23.94
N PRO A 869 -32.45 19.85 -23.96
CA PRO A 869 -32.58 20.72 -25.14
C PRO A 869 -31.25 21.31 -25.65
N MET A 870 -30.35 21.66 -24.73
CA MET A 870 -29.03 22.22 -25.09
C MET A 870 -28.09 21.15 -25.63
N SER A 871 -28.09 19.94 -25.06
CA SER A 871 -27.32 18.83 -25.61
C SER A 871 -27.76 18.48 -27.04
N LYS A 872 -29.07 18.45 -27.30
CA LYS A 872 -29.63 18.19 -28.63
C LYS A 872 -29.27 19.31 -29.62
N ALA A 873 -29.41 20.58 -29.21
CA ALA A 873 -28.97 21.72 -30.01
C ALA A 873 -27.47 21.67 -30.30
N PHE A 874 -26.65 21.25 -29.32
CA PHE A 874 -25.20 21.14 -29.48
C PHE A 874 -24.79 20.08 -30.53
N LEU A 875 -25.59 19.04 -30.76
CA LEU A 875 -25.30 18.06 -31.82
C LEU A 875 -25.28 18.69 -33.23
N LEU A 876 -26.01 19.79 -33.42
CA LEU A 876 -26.03 20.56 -34.67
C LEU A 876 -24.93 21.63 -34.72
N HIS A 877 -24.21 21.88 -33.62
CA HIS A 877 -23.23 22.95 -33.50
C HIS A 877 -22.02 22.72 -34.44
N PRO A 878 -21.52 23.74 -35.16
CA PRO A 878 -20.42 23.59 -36.14
C PRO A 878 -19.13 23.01 -35.54
N ARG A 879 -18.89 23.26 -34.24
CA ARG A 879 -17.70 22.81 -33.51
C ARG A 879 -17.91 21.52 -32.72
N MET A 880 -19.05 20.84 -32.85
CA MET A 880 -19.36 19.63 -32.07
C MET A 880 -18.29 18.53 -32.24
N ALA A 881 -17.96 18.18 -33.48
CA ALA A 881 -17.00 17.11 -33.75
C ALA A 881 -15.57 17.43 -33.28
N SER A 882 -15.15 18.71 -33.35
CA SER A 882 -13.85 19.12 -32.82
C SER A 882 -13.84 19.17 -31.30
N THR A 883 -14.96 19.54 -30.68
CA THR A 883 -15.13 19.51 -29.22
C THR A 883 -14.99 18.09 -28.67
N LEU A 884 -15.64 17.09 -29.30
CA LEU A 884 -15.49 15.68 -28.92
C LEU A 884 -14.02 15.22 -28.96
N LYS A 885 -13.27 15.59 -29.99
CA LYS A 885 -11.82 15.29 -30.09
C LYS A 885 -11.01 15.93 -28.97
N VAL A 886 -11.33 17.16 -28.58
CA VAL A 886 -10.65 17.85 -27.48
C VAL A 886 -10.98 17.20 -26.15
N LEU A 887 -12.25 16.84 -25.89
CA LEU A 887 -12.65 16.14 -24.66
C LEU A 887 -11.92 14.81 -24.49
N VAL A 888 -11.80 13.99 -25.54
CA VAL A 888 -11.02 12.74 -25.48
C VAL A 888 -9.53 13.02 -25.34
N SER A 889 -9.01 14.06 -26.00
CA SER A 889 -7.61 14.48 -25.84
C SER A 889 -7.29 14.90 -24.39
N ILE A 890 -8.25 15.50 -23.67
CA ILE A 890 -8.09 15.83 -22.24
C ILE A 890 -7.93 14.55 -21.42
N LEU A 891 -8.78 13.53 -21.66
CA LEU A 891 -8.66 12.22 -21.00
C LEU A 891 -7.29 11.59 -21.24
N LEU A 892 -6.85 11.54 -22.49
CA LEU A 892 -5.58 10.93 -22.88
C LEU A 892 -4.36 11.70 -22.34
N ALA A 893 -4.45 13.02 -22.22
CA ALA A 893 -3.34 13.85 -21.72
C ALA A 893 -3.14 13.73 -20.20
N GLU A 894 -4.19 13.41 -19.44
CA GLU A 894 -4.12 13.25 -17.99
C GLU A 894 -4.06 11.78 -17.52
N GLN A 895 -4.15 10.83 -18.45
CA GLN A 895 -4.02 9.40 -18.20
C GLN A 895 -2.60 9.03 -17.77
N VAL A 896 -2.49 8.22 -16.71
CA VAL A 896 -1.21 7.71 -16.20
C VAL A 896 -1.21 6.19 -16.30
N GLU A 897 -0.34 5.66 -17.17
CA GLU A 897 -0.26 4.23 -17.49
C GLU A 897 1.01 3.59 -16.91
N GLU A 898 0.90 2.32 -16.53
CA GLU A 898 2.01 1.42 -16.22
C GLU A 898 2.02 0.25 -17.21
N THR A 899 3.21 -0.13 -17.68
CA THR A 899 3.39 -1.31 -18.52
C THR A 899 3.45 -2.54 -17.64
N VAL A 900 2.37 -3.33 -17.63
CA VAL A 900 2.30 -4.60 -16.92
C VAL A 900 2.79 -5.70 -17.85
N SER A 901 3.80 -6.45 -17.38
CA SER A 901 4.36 -7.61 -18.08
C SER A 901 3.98 -8.88 -17.33
N ILE A 902 3.14 -9.73 -17.93
CA ILE A 902 2.79 -11.04 -17.39
C ILE A 902 3.65 -12.08 -18.08
N ASP A 903 4.52 -12.74 -17.32
CA ASP A 903 5.30 -13.86 -17.84
C ASP A 903 4.39 -15.08 -18.07
N ILE A 904 4.31 -15.53 -19.31
CA ILE A 904 3.60 -16.74 -19.77
C ILE A 904 4.58 -17.83 -20.22
N THR A 905 5.86 -17.70 -19.87
CA THR A 905 6.89 -18.67 -20.24
C THR A 905 6.54 -20.04 -19.66
N GLY A 906 6.33 -21.03 -20.55
CA GLY A 906 6.18 -22.43 -20.16
C GLY A 906 7.51 -23.02 -19.66
N PRO A 907 7.52 -24.27 -19.16
CA PRO A 907 8.73 -24.91 -18.67
C PRO A 907 9.79 -25.00 -19.79
N ILE A 908 10.95 -24.37 -19.56
CA ILE A 908 12.10 -24.37 -20.47
C ILE A 908 12.97 -25.57 -20.12
N TYR A 909 13.21 -26.44 -21.10
CA TYR A 909 14.14 -27.57 -20.96
C TYR A 909 15.47 -27.21 -21.60
N THR A 910 16.58 -27.43 -20.90
CA THR A 910 17.93 -27.18 -21.42
C THR A 910 18.79 -28.43 -21.36
N ALA A 911 19.68 -28.59 -22.33
CA ALA A 911 20.75 -29.59 -22.32
C ALA A 911 22.11 -28.91 -22.46
N PRO A 912 23.21 -29.47 -21.91
CA PRO A 912 24.55 -28.96 -22.17
C PRO A 912 24.83 -28.94 -23.67
N ALA A 913 25.44 -27.86 -24.17
CA ALA A 913 25.97 -27.84 -25.54
C ALA A 913 27.19 -28.76 -25.61
N ASP A 914 26.97 -30.05 -25.81
CA ASP A 914 28.05 -30.95 -26.23
C ASP A 914 28.47 -30.56 -27.64
N ILE A 915 29.43 -29.65 -27.71
CA ILE A 915 30.20 -29.45 -28.93
C ILE A 915 31.13 -30.65 -28.99
N VAL A 916 30.79 -31.64 -29.79
CA VAL A 916 31.75 -32.66 -30.25
C VAL A 916 32.81 -31.91 -31.06
N VAL A 917 33.82 -31.35 -30.40
CA VAL A 917 35.01 -30.77 -31.05
C VAL A 917 36.05 -31.86 -31.32
N THR A 918 35.95 -33.01 -30.68
CA THR A 918 36.95 -34.07 -30.78
C THR A 918 36.29 -35.36 -31.19
N LYS A 919 36.33 -35.66 -32.50
CA LYS A 919 36.07 -37.01 -32.99
C LYS A 919 37.34 -37.84 -32.75
N ASN A 920 37.19 -39.04 -32.20
CA ASN A 920 38.30 -39.99 -32.11
C ASN A 920 38.83 -40.25 -33.53
N HIS A 921 40.15 -40.22 -33.69
CA HIS A 921 40.82 -40.46 -34.95
C HIS A 921 40.42 -41.85 -35.51
N GLU A 922 40.03 -41.87 -36.77
CA GLU A 922 39.74 -43.06 -37.58
C GLU A 922 40.79 -43.12 -38.69
N LEU A 923 41.35 -44.32 -38.93
CA LEU A 923 42.40 -44.50 -39.94
C LEU A 923 41.92 -44.03 -41.31
N THR A 924 42.73 -43.22 -41.98
CA THR A 924 42.52 -42.90 -43.38
C THR A 924 42.74 -44.13 -44.26
N SER A 925 42.17 -44.13 -45.47
CA SER A 925 42.33 -45.24 -46.42
C SER A 925 43.82 -45.55 -46.72
N GLU A 926 44.65 -44.51 -46.78
CA GLU A 926 46.10 -44.62 -47.02
C GLU A 926 46.85 -45.24 -45.82
N GLU A 927 46.48 -44.87 -44.59
CA GLU A 927 47.05 -45.46 -43.37
C GLU A 927 46.62 -46.92 -43.23
N LEU A 928 45.36 -47.25 -43.52
CA LEU A 928 44.85 -48.63 -43.49
C LEU A 928 45.56 -49.51 -44.53
N ASP A 929 45.70 -49.03 -45.76
CA ASP A 929 46.43 -49.76 -46.82
C ASP A 929 47.89 -50.00 -46.43
N SER A 930 48.54 -49.04 -45.76
CA SER A 930 49.91 -49.19 -45.25
C SER A 930 50.02 -50.26 -44.14
N LEU A 931 48.99 -50.40 -43.29
CA LEU A 931 48.95 -51.38 -42.20
C LEU A 931 48.67 -52.81 -42.71
N VAL A 932 47.83 -52.96 -43.73
CA VAL A 932 47.45 -54.28 -44.29
C VAL A 932 48.64 -54.98 -44.96
N VAL A 933 49.65 -54.25 -45.42
CA VAL A 933 50.87 -54.83 -46.03
C VAL A 933 51.90 -55.28 -44.97
N MET A 934 51.74 -54.88 -43.70
CA MET A 934 52.69 -55.21 -42.63
C MET A 934 52.42 -56.58 -42.00
N LEU A 935 53.50 -57.28 -41.63
CA LEU A 935 53.47 -58.51 -40.84
C LEU A 935 53.41 -58.20 -39.34
N GLU A 936 52.92 -59.16 -38.55
CA GLU A 936 52.95 -59.07 -37.09
C GLU A 936 54.34 -59.40 -36.55
N PRO A 937 54.83 -58.72 -35.48
CA PRO A 937 54.12 -57.78 -34.59
C PRO A 937 54.16 -56.29 -35.02
N GLN A 938 54.84 -55.94 -36.11
CA GLN A 938 55.04 -54.54 -36.53
C GLN A 938 53.72 -53.84 -36.88
N ARG A 939 52.78 -54.57 -37.49
CA ARG A 939 51.44 -54.05 -37.81
C ARG A 939 50.69 -53.61 -36.56
N CYS A 940 50.64 -54.45 -35.52
CA CYS A 940 49.99 -54.10 -34.25
C CYS A 940 50.63 -52.87 -33.61
N HIS A 941 51.96 -52.75 -33.62
CA HIS A 941 52.67 -51.58 -33.09
C HIS A 941 52.34 -50.29 -33.85
N GLN A 942 52.33 -50.36 -35.18
CA GLN A 942 52.05 -49.20 -36.04
C GLN A 942 50.59 -48.75 -35.91
N TRP A 943 49.65 -49.70 -35.85
CA TRP A 943 48.24 -49.44 -35.58
C TRP A 943 48.03 -48.72 -34.23
N MET A 944 48.69 -49.19 -33.17
CA MET A 944 48.62 -48.55 -31.86
C MET A 944 49.10 -47.10 -31.89
N ARG A 945 50.16 -46.79 -32.67
CA ARG A 945 50.69 -45.42 -32.82
C ARG A 945 49.79 -44.50 -33.62
N PHE A 946 49.02 -45.02 -34.58
CA PHE A 946 48.05 -44.21 -35.32
C PHE A 946 46.80 -43.90 -34.48
N MET A 947 46.31 -44.90 -33.75
CA MET A 947 45.02 -44.82 -33.07
C MET A 947 45.07 -44.22 -31.65
N PHE A 948 46.24 -44.21 -31.02
CA PHE A 948 46.38 -43.84 -29.61
C PHE A 948 47.60 -42.95 -29.33
N GLU A 949 47.51 -42.20 -28.24
CA GLU A 949 48.58 -41.34 -27.72
C GLU A 949 48.82 -41.59 -26.22
N PRO A 950 50.04 -41.36 -25.72
CA PRO A 950 50.35 -41.51 -24.30
C PRO A 950 49.65 -40.41 -23.48
N ASN A 951 48.87 -40.82 -22.47
CA ASN A 951 48.15 -39.92 -21.58
C ASN A 951 48.16 -40.48 -20.15
N SER A 952 48.74 -39.74 -19.21
CA SER A 952 48.95 -40.20 -17.83
C SER A 952 47.67 -40.39 -17.02
N THR A 953 46.55 -39.76 -17.40
CA THR A 953 45.23 -39.92 -16.76
C THR A 953 44.27 -40.77 -17.59
N GLY A 954 44.67 -41.20 -18.78
CA GLY A 954 43.84 -42.01 -19.68
C GLY A 954 43.65 -43.44 -19.18
N GLU A 955 42.40 -43.89 -19.14
CA GLU A 955 42.01 -45.27 -18.84
C GLU A 955 41.15 -45.82 -19.97
N LEU A 956 41.52 -46.96 -20.55
CA LEU A 956 40.72 -47.66 -21.57
C LEU A 956 40.55 -49.13 -21.16
N THR A 957 39.38 -49.74 -21.39
CA THR A 957 39.21 -51.15 -21.02
C THR A 957 39.97 -52.08 -21.96
N GLN A 958 40.50 -53.20 -21.44
CA GLN A 958 41.20 -54.20 -22.26
C GLN A 958 40.27 -54.79 -23.34
N VAL A 959 38.97 -54.88 -23.05
CA VAL A 959 37.95 -55.39 -23.97
C VAL A 959 37.72 -54.41 -25.13
N GLU A 960 37.59 -53.11 -24.85
CA GLU A 960 37.45 -52.08 -25.89
C GLU A 960 38.72 -52.01 -26.77
N PHE A 961 39.90 -52.03 -26.15
CA PHE A 961 41.18 -52.00 -26.86
C PHE A 961 41.29 -53.17 -27.85
N TRP A 962 40.94 -54.37 -27.40
CA TRP A 962 40.96 -55.58 -28.21
C TRP A 962 39.90 -55.58 -29.31
N ASN A 963 38.66 -55.18 -29.00
CA ASN A 963 37.59 -55.15 -29.99
C ASN A 963 37.91 -54.18 -31.13
N MET A 964 38.51 -53.02 -30.85
CA MET A 964 38.94 -52.10 -31.91
C MET A 964 39.94 -52.71 -32.89
N TYR A 965 40.93 -53.46 -32.39
CA TYR A 965 41.92 -54.13 -33.23
C TYR A 965 41.27 -55.27 -34.01
N LYS A 966 40.49 -56.11 -33.32
CA LYS A 966 39.80 -57.26 -33.91
C LYS A 966 38.85 -56.83 -35.01
N ASP A 967 37.99 -55.83 -34.75
CA ASP A 967 36.95 -55.41 -35.68
C ASP A 967 37.54 -54.76 -36.94
N LEU A 968 38.70 -54.09 -36.83
CA LEU A 968 39.42 -53.51 -37.96
C LEU A 968 40.04 -54.59 -38.87
N PHE A 969 40.76 -55.55 -38.29
CA PHE A 969 41.51 -56.54 -39.08
C PHE A 969 40.72 -57.81 -39.42
N SER A 970 39.58 -58.07 -38.76
CA SER A 970 38.70 -59.20 -39.12
C SER A 970 38.12 -59.07 -40.53
N GLN A 971 37.97 -57.85 -41.05
CA GLN A 971 37.52 -57.60 -42.43
C GLN A 971 38.60 -57.91 -43.48
N HIS A 972 39.85 -58.13 -43.05
CA HIS A 972 41.00 -58.44 -43.90
C HIS A 972 41.65 -59.79 -43.52
N GLN A 973 40.87 -60.67 -42.88
CA GLN A 973 41.32 -61.95 -42.34
C GLN A 973 41.96 -62.87 -43.40
N ASP A 974 41.53 -62.77 -44.66
CA ASP A 974 42.05 -63.54 -45.79
C ASP A 974 43.52 -63.19 -46.14
N ARG A 975 43.95 -61.97 -45.80
CA ARG A 975 45.31 -61.47 -46.05
C ARG A 975 46.12 -61.33 -44.76
N CYS A 976 45.46 -61.20 -43.62
CA CYS A 976 46.06 -60.81 -42.35
C CYS A 976 45.32 -61.46 -41.17
N PRO A 977 45.77 -62.63 -40.66
CA PRO A 977 45.18 -63.20 -39.46
C PRO A 977 45.43 -62.27 -38.26
N PRO A 978 44.39 -61.92 -37.47
CA PRO A 978 44.55 -61.05 -36.30
C PRO A 978 45.24 -61.80 -35.15
N LEU A 979 46.06 -61.09 -34.38
CA LEU A 979 46.67 -61.60 -33.15
C LEU A 979 45.61 -61.97 -32.11
N VAL A 980 45.94 -62.79 -31.12
CA VAL A 980 45.01 -63.08 -29.99
C VAL A 980 45.01 -61.94 -28.96
N ALA A 981 43.90 -61.78 -28.22
CA ALA A 981 43.72 -60.68 -27.26
C ALA A 981 44.88 -60.52 -26.26
N SER A 982 45.44 -61.64 -25.76
CA SER A 982 46.56 -61.61 -24.82
C SER A 982 47.86 -61.03 -25.41
N GLU A 983 48.09 -61.19 -26.72
CA GLU A 983 49.27 -60.65 -27.40
C GLU A 983 49.13 -59.16 -27.68
N VAL A 984 47.95 -58.71 -28.13
CA VAL A 984 47.66 -57.29 -28.37
C VAL A 984 47.79 -56.49 -27.07
N ILE A 985 47.23 -56.98 -25.96
CA ILE A 985 47.33 -56.28 -24.67
C ILE A 985 48.77 -56.23 -24.15
N LYS A 986 49.59 -57.26 -24.39
CA LYS A 986 51.01 -57.28 -24.01
C LYS A 986 51.83 -56.27 -24.79
N PHE A 987 51.52 -56.05 -26.07
CA PHE A 987 52.23 -55.07 -26.91
C PHE A 987 51.95 -53.62 -26.53
N VAL A 988 50.90 -53.32 -25.76
CA VAL A 988 50.62 -51.94 -25.32
C VAL A 988 51.74 -51.37 -24.47
N SER A 989 52.27 -52.14 -23.51
CA SER A 989 53.41 -51.72 -22.68
C SER A 989 54.75 -51.69 -23.46
N VAL A 990 54.79 -52.28 -24.66
CA VAL A 990 55.96 -52.22 -25.57
C VAL A 990 55.91 -50.95 -26.42
N VAL A 991 54.72 -50.57 -26.92
CA VAL A 991 54.53 -49.37 -27.76
C VAL A 991 54.49 -48.10 -26.93
N PHE A 992 53.88 -48.15 -25.75
CA PHE A 992 53.76 -47.05 -24.80
C PHE A 992 54.36 -47.45 -23.45
N PRO A 993 55.62 -47.11 -23.16
CA PRO A 993 56.30 -47.54 -21.93
C PRO A 993 55.64 -47.08 -20.62
N GLN A 994 54.83 -46.02 -20.67
CA GLN A 994 54.08 -45.48 -19.54
C GLN A 994 52.72 -46.20 -19.33
N ALA A 995 52.36 -47.11 -20.24
CA ALA A 995 51.10 -47.81 -20.21
C ALA A 995 51.19 -49.14 -19.48
N GLN A 996 50.24 -49.42 -18.59
CA GLN A 996 50.18 -50.67 -17.84
C GLN A 996 48.78 -51.28 -17.87
N ALA A 997 48.71 -52.56 -18.25
CA ALA A 997 47.50 -53.37 -18.13
C ALA A 997 47.32 -53.82 -16.67
N MET A 998 46.17 -53.52 -16.06
CA MET A 998 45.86 -53.87 -14.68
C MET A 998 44.39 -54.27 -14.50
N VAL A 999 44.13 -55.02 -13.43
CA VAL A 999 42.77 -55.43 -13.04
C VAL A 999 42.40 -54.66 -11.78
N LEU A 1000 41.38 -53.79 -11.88
CA LEU A 1000 40.89 -53.03 -10.74
C LEU A 1000 39.89 -53.87 -9.94
N PRO A 1001 40.04 -53.98 -8.61
CA PRO A 1001 39.12 -54.72 -7.75
C PRO A 1001 37.76 -54.00 -7.64
N GLY A 1002 36.68 -54.72 -7.94
CA GLY A 1002 35.28 -54.27 -7.81
C GLY A 1002 34.30 -55.33 -8.35
N PRO A 1003 33.00 -55.31 -8.00
CA PRO A 1003 32.00 -56.15 -8.64
C PRO A 1003 31.25 -55.37 -9.73
N PRO A 1004 31.44 -55.66 -11.03
CA PRO A 1004 32.35 -56.64 -11.64
C PRO A 1004 33.81 -56.14 -11.78
N GLN A 1005 34.77 -57.08 -11.86
CA GLN A 1005 36.20 -56.75 -11.99
C GLN A 1005 36.47 -56.03 -13.32
N LYS A 1006 37.16 -54.88 -13.27
CA LYS A 1006 37.43 -54.07 -14.46
C LYS A 1006 38.86 -54.30 -14.95
N PHE A 1007 38.98 -54.87 -16.16
CA PHE A 1007 40.26 -55.04 -16.86
C PHE A 1007 40.57 -53.78 -17.67
N VAL A 1008 41.57 -53.00 -17.25
CA VAL A 1008 41.90 -51.70 -17.85
C VAL A 1008 43.36 -51.62 -18.28
N VAL A 1009 43.63 -50.72 -19.23
CA VAL A 1009 44.94 -50.25 -19.65
C VAL A 1009 45.03 -48.79 -19.24
N ARG A 1010 45.88 -48.47 -18.27
CA ARG A 1010 46.16 -47.08 -17.84
C ARG A 1010 47.34 -46.52 -18.60
N GLY A 1011 47.34 -45.23 -18.90
CA GLY A 1011 48.47 -44.52 -19.53
C GLY A 1011 48.33 -44.25 -21.03
N VAL A 1012 47.16 -44.54 -21.62
CA VAL A 1012 46.89 -44.40 -23.07
C VAL A 1012 45.49 -43.84 -23.29
N ALA A 1013 45.33 -42.93 -24.26
CA ALA A 1013 44.04 -42.40 -24.70
C ALA A 1013 43.90 -42.48 -26.24
N ARG A 1014 42.66 -42.44 -26.75
CA ARG A 1014 42.37 -42.33 -28.18
C ARG A 1014 42.88 -41.00 -28.72
N ARG A 1015 43.59 -41.02 -29.84
CA ARG A 1015 44.00 -39.81 -30.57
C ARG A 1015 42.77 -39.06 -31.09
N GLN A 1016 42.79 -37.72 -31.09
CA GLN A 1016 41.67 -36.85 -31.51
C GLN A 1016 42.07 -35.95 -32.69
N ASP A 1017 41.19 -35.78 -33.68
CA ASP A 1017 41.42 -34.89 -34.84
C ASP A 1017 40.79 -33.50 -34.63
N ASN A 1018 41.58 -32.42 -34.76
CA ASN A 1018 41.13 -31.04 -34.58
C ASN A 1018 40.61 -30.42 -35.90
N PHE A 1019 39.29 -30.21 -36.00
CA PHE A 1019 38.60 -29.73 -37.21
C PHE A 1019 38.74 -28.23 -37.55
N ILE A 1020 39.60 -27.48 -36.86
CA ILE A 1020 39.71 -26.02 -37.00
C ILE A 1020 40.35 -25.63 -38.35
N ASP A 1021 41.21 -26.49 -38.90
CA ASP A 1021 42.09 -26.16 -40.05
C ASP A 1021 41.33 -25.95 -41.38
N ASN A 1022 40.13 -26.52 -41.54
CA ASN A 1022 39.36 -26.41 -42.79
C ASN A 1022 38.45 -25.17 -42.87
N ARG A 1023 38.23 -24.42 -41.77
CA ARG A 1023 37.24 -23.32 -41.73
C ARG A 1023 37.77 -21.96 -42.18
N ILE A 1024 39.09 -21.78 -42.26
CA ILE A 1024 39.73 -20.49 -42.60
C ILE A 1024 40.46 -20.57 -43.97
N ARG A 1025 39.95 -21.42 -44.87
CA ARG A 1025 40.44 -21.53 -46.25
C ARG A 1025 39.65 -20.62 -47.18
N CYS A 1026 40.32 -20.05 -48.18
CA CYS A 1026 39.65 -19.27 -49.22
C CYS A 1026 38.83 -20.18 -50.16
N LEU A 1027 37.52 -19.97 -50.20
CA LEU A 1027 36.58 -20.72 -51.05
C LEU A 1027 36.19 -19.96 -52.33
N TRP A 1028 36.89 -18.87 -52.65
CA TRP A 1028 36.63 -18.11 -53.87
C TRP A 1028 36.93 -18.96 -55.12
N ASN A 1029 36.13 -18.79 -56.17
CA ASN A 1029 36.12 -19.63 -57.37
C ASN A 1029 35.95 -21.11 -57.04
N HIS A 1030 34.93 -21.47 -56.26
CA HIS A 1030 34.64 -22.86 -55.90
C HIS A 1030 35.83 -23.58 -55.20
N SER A 1031 36.60 -22.87 -54.39
CA SER A 1031 37.79 -23.38 -53.67
C SER A 1031 39.03 -23.66 -54.54
N GLN A 1032 39.09 -23.06 -55.73
CA GLN A 1032 40.26 -23.17 -56.62
C GLN A 1032 41.38 -22.16 -56.29
N CYS A 1033 41.18 -21.33 -55.26
CA CYS A 1033 42.22 -20.44 -54.77
C CYS A 1033 43.35 -21.24 -54.10
N ALA A 1034 44.59 -21.03 -54.55
CA ALA A 1034 45.77 -21.80 -54.14
C ALA A 1034 46.39 -21.35 -52.80
N VAL A 1035 45.72 -20.49 -52.02
CA VAL A 1035 46.26 -20.00 -50.74
C VAL A 1035 46.10 -21.07 -49.64
N GLU A 1036 47.17 -21.25 -48.86
CA GLU A 1036 47.17 -22.08 -47.65
C GLU A 1036 46.11 -21.58 -46.63
N PRO A 1037 45.62 -22.44 -45.72
CA PRO A 1037 44.70 -22.03 -44.66
C PRO A 1037 45.24 -20.80 -43.90
N LEU A 1038 44.42 -19.74 -43.81
CA LEU A 1038 44.83 -18.49 -43.18
C LEU A 1038 44.61 -18.55 -41.66
N SER A 1039 45.36 -17.75 -40.90
CA SER A 1039 45.38 -17.88 -39.44
C SER A 1039 44.22 -17.16 -38.75
N SER A 1040 43.55 -16.22 -39.45
CA SER A 1040 42.39 -15.50 -38.91
C SER A 1040 41.33 -15.17 -39.96
N PRO A 1041 40.04 -15.02 -39.55
CA PRO A 1041 38.97 -14.54 -40.44
C PRO A 1041 39.23 -13.14 -41.02
N LYS A 1042 40.01 -12.31 -40.32
CA LYS A 1042 40.43 -10.99 -40.79
C LYS A 1042 41.40 -11.10 -41.97
N GLU A 1043 42.42 -11.96 -41.85
CA GLU A 1043 43.36 -12.23 -42.94
C GLU A 1043 42.65 -12.82 -44.17
N LEU A 1044 41.63 -13.65 -43.94
CA LEU A 1044 40.80 -14.20 -45.02
C LEU A 1044 39.97 -13.12 -45.73
N TYR A 1045 39.36 -12.18 -44.98
CA TYR A 1045 38.66 -11.04 -45.57
C TYR A 1045 39.60 -10.17 -46.40
N ASP A 1046 40.76 -9.82 -45.84
CA ASP A 1046 41.74 -8.97 -46.50
C ASP A 1046 42.27 -9.63 -47.78
N HIS A 1047 42.57 -10.94 -47.74
CA HIS A 1047 42.95 -11.73 -48.92
C HIS A 1047 41.90 -11.65 -50.04
N VAL A 1048 40.61 -11.80 -49.71
CA VAL A 1048 39.55 -11.84 -50.73
C VAL A 1048 39.28 -10.47 -51.33
N VAL A 1049 39.35 -9.42 -50.51
CA VAL A 1049 39.18 -8.05 -50.98
C VAL A 1049 40.35 -7.61 -51.87
N GLN A 1050 41.57 -8.05 -51.58
CA GLN A 1050 42.76 -7.64 -52.32
C GLN A 1050 42.96 -8.45 -53.61
N GLU A 1051 42.87 -9.78 -53.54
CA GLU A 1051 43.24 -10.67 -54.65
C GLU A 1051 42.07 -10.96 -55.61
N HIS A 1052 40.82 -10.94 -55.12
CA HIS A 1052 39.66 -11.39 -55.90
C HIS A 1052 38.69 -10.27 -56.34
N LEU A 1053 38.77 -9.08 -55.73
CA LEU A 1053 37.86 -7.95 -56.01
C LEU A 1053 38.55 -6.74 -56.71
N GLY A 1054 39.73 -6.95 -57.29
CA GLY A 1054 40.61 -5.90 -57.83
C GLY A 1054 40.24 -5.29 -59.20
N GLY A 1055 39.17 -5.72 -59.88
CA GLY A 1055 38.83 -5.26 -61.25
C GLY A 1055 37.95 -4.00 -61.32
N ASP A 1056 38.03 -3.23 -62.43
CA ASP A 1056 37.31 -1.95 -62.67
C ASP A 1056 35.83 -2.06 -63.08
N SER A 1057 35.19 -3.22 -62.85
CA SER A 1057 33.78 -3.42 -63.21
C SER A 1057 32.80 -2.81 -62.19
N SER A 1058 31.71 -2.22 -62.70
CA SER A 1058 30.66 -1.57 -61.90
C SER A 1058 29.76 -2.57 -61.14
N ALA A 1059 29.68 -3.81 -61.62
CA ALA A 1059 28.99 -4.94 -60.99
C ALA A 1059 29.92 -6.15 -60.90
N ILE A 1060 29.98 -6.80 -59.73
CA ILE A 1060 30.84 -7.95 -59.43
C ILE A 1060 29.93 -9.13 -59.07
N GLN A 1061 30.15 -10.27 -59.69
CA GLN A 1061 29.50 -11.53 -59.31
C GLN A 1061 30.31 -12.19 -58.20
N CYS A 1062 29.65 -12.54 -57.10
CA CYS A 1062 30.27 -13.31 -56.02
C CYS A 1062 30.53 -14.75 -56.51
N SER A 1063 31.75 -15.25 -56.32
CA SER A 1063 32.17 -16.63 -56.65
C SER A 1063 32.58 -17.42 -55.40
N TRP A 1064 32.07 -17.04 -54.23
CA TRP A 1064 32.38 -17.72 -52.96
C TRP A 1064 31.64 -19.06 -52.87
N ALA A 1065 32.36 -20.18 -52.79
CA ALA A 1065 31.80 -21.53 -52.75
C ALA A 1065 30.75 -21.76 -53.85
N THR A 1066 29.45 -21.77 -53.54
CA THR A 1066 28.35 -21.92 -54.52
C THR A 1066 27.50 -20.65 -54.68
N CYS A 1067 27.99 -19.51 -54.18
CA CYS A 1067 27.30 -18.23 -54.33
C CYS A 1067 27.44 -17.72 -55.77
N HIS A 1068 26.37 -17.12 -56.30
CA HIS A 1068 26.32 -16.56 -57.66
C HIS A 1068 25.70 -15.16 -57.72
N ARG A 1069 25.67 -14.44 -56.59
CA ARG A 1069 24.95 -13.17 -56.48
C ARG A 1069 25.73 -12.03 -57.14
N THR A 1070 25.09 -11.31 -58.06
CA THR A 1070 25.66 -10.12 -58.72
C THR A 1070 25.32 -8.87 -57.94
N LEU A 1071 26.32 -8.09 -57.53
CA LEU A 1071 26.16 -6.93 -56.66
C LEU A 1071 26.97 -5.74 -57.15
N SER A 1072 26.57 -4.54 -56.72
CA SER A 1072 27.35 -3.32 -56.94
C SER A 1072 28.66 -3.36 -56.14
N ARG A 1073 29.68 -2.62 -56.57
CA ARG A 1073 30.97 -2.56 -55.87
C ARG A 1073 30.86 -2.04 -54.43
N LYS A 1074 29.84 -1.23 -54.11
CA LYS A 1074 29.60 -0.76 -52.74
C LYS A 1074 29.02 -1.87 -51.84
N ASP A 1075 28.23 -2.77 -52.41
CA ASP A 1075 27.47 -3.78 -51.65
C ASP A 1075 28.16 -5.15 -51.59
N ILE A 1076 29.15 -5.42 -52.45
CA ILE A 1076 29.87 -6.70 -52.44
C ILE A 1076 30.65 -6.93 -51.13
N ARG A 1077 31.14 -5.85 -50.50
CA ARG A 1077 31.90 -5.94 -49.23
C ARG A 1077 31.01 -6.35 -48.06
N SER A 1078 29.80 -5.78 -47.95
CA SER A 1078 28.85 -6.17 -46.92
C SER A 1078 28.32 -7.58 -47.15
N HIS A 1079 28.16 -8.00 -48.40
CA HIS A 1079 27.81 -9.37 -48.74
C HIS A 1079 28.92 -10.38 -48.41
N LEU A 1080 30.20 -10.05 -48.63
CA LEU A 1080 31.32 -10.93 -48.29
C LEU A 1080 31.38 -11.28 -46.80
N LEU A 1081 31.00 -10.34 -45.92
CA LEU A 1081 30.93 -10.58 -44.49
C LEU A 1081 29.89 -11.65 -44.11
N THR A 1082 28.93 -11.98 -44.99
CA THR A 1082 27.98 -13.09 -44.75
C THR A 1082 28.59 -14.47 -45.00
N HIS A 1083 29.74 -14.55 -45.66
CA HIS A 1083 30.42 -15.80 -45.99
C HIS A 1083 31.57 -16.16 -45.04
N LEU A 1084 32.04 -15.21 -44.23
CA LEU A 1084 33.20 -15.39 -43.37
C LEU A 1084 32.82 -15.97 -42.00
N PRO A 1085 33.69 -16.81 -41.39
CA PRO A 1085 33.44 -17.33 -40.05
C PRO A 1085 33.46 -16.17 -39.03
N VAL A 1086 32.39 -16.06 -38.24
CA VAL A 1086 32.35 -15.10 -37.13
C VAL A 1086 33.40 -15.51 -36.09
N THR A 1087 34.26 -14.59 -35.68
CA THR A 1087 35.18 -14.79 -34.56
C THR A 1087 34.38 -15.27 -33.35
N PRO A 1088 34.61 -16.47 -32.82
CA PRO A 1088 33.88 -16.92 -31.65
C PRO A 1088 34.22 -15.98 -30.50
N ARG A 1089 33.19 -15.46 -29.81
CA ARG A 1089 33.37 -14.79 -28.52
C ARG A 1089 34.03 -15.80 -27.55
N PRO A 1090 34.82 -15.33 -26.56
CA PRO A 1090 35.25 -16.21 -25.48
C PRO A 1090 33.98 -16.83 -24.86
N ARG A 1091 33.84 -18.15 -25.00
CA ARG A 1091 32.66 -18.86 -24.50
C ARG A 1091 32.77 -19.03 -23.00
N GLU A 1092 31.75 -18.59 -22.28
CA GLU A 1092 31.56 -18.92 -20.88
C GLU A 1092 31.28 -20.43 -20.73
N PRO A 1093 31.66 -21.08 -19.61
CA PRO A 1093 31.74 -22.54 -19.52
C PRO A 1093 30.40 -23.32 -19.53
N LYS A 1094 29.26 -22.69 -19.87
CA LYS A 1094 27.91 -23.28 -19.73
C LYS A 1094 26.93 -22.81 -20.83
N GLU A 1095 27.29 -22.92 -22.11
CA GLU A 1095 26.27 -22.76 -23.16
C GLU A 1095 25.26 -23.92 -23.07
N MET A 1096 24.01 -23.59 -22.77
CA MET A 1096 22.89 -24.53 -22.69
C MET A 1096 22.01 -24.42 -23.94
N VAL A 1097 21.59 -25.55 -24.49
CA VAL A 1097 20.74 -25.67 -25.68
C VAL A 1097 19.29 -25.90 -25.25
N THR A 1098 18.38 -24.98 -25.59
CA THR A 1098 16.95 -25.07 -25.24
C THR A 1098 16.21 -26.15 -26.03
N LEU A 1099 15.80 -27.23 -25.39
CA LEU A 1099 15.09 -28.36 -26.00
C LEU A 1099 13.62 -28.05 -26.30
N PRO A 1100 13.03 -28.62 -27.36
CA PRO A 1100 11.61 -28.45 -27.67
C PRO A 1100 10.65 -29.07 -26.66
N SER A 1101 11.07 -30.11 -25.94
CA SER A 1101 10.27 -30.83 -24.94
C SER A 1101 11.16 -31.58 -23.94
N ALA A 1102 10.57 -32.00 -22.82
CA ALA A 1102 11.25 -32.82 -21.82
C ALA A 1102 11.76 -34.12 -22.45
N GLY A 1103 13.08 -34.36 -22.38
CA GLY A 1103 13.70 -35.59 -22.90
C GLY A 1103 13.89 -35.64 -24.41
N TYR A 1104 13.79 -34.51 -25.13
CA TYR A 1104 14.10 -34.47 -26.56
C TYR A 1104 15.57 -34.90 -26.81
N PRO A 1105 15.83 -35.84 -27.73
CA PRO A 1105 17.17 -36.39 -27.94
C PRO A 1105 18.16 -35.29 -28.36
N GLN A 1106 19.31 -35.23 -27.69
CA GLN A 1106 20.41 -34.33 -27.99
C GLN A 1106 21.73 -35.09 -27.77
N PRO A 1107 22.67 -35.09 -28.75
CA PRO A 1107 22.63 -34.42 -30.05
C PRO A 1107 21.73 -35.12 -31.09
N ILE A 1108 21.10 -34.34 -31.97
CA ILE A 1108 20.36 -34.86 -33.14
C ILE A 1108 21.28 -34.96 -34.38
N PRO A 1109 21.17 -36.02 -35.20
CA PRO A 1109 21.98 -36.17 -36.42
C PRO A 1109 21.75 -35.09 -37.48
N ASP A 1110 20.54 -34.53 -37.55
CA ASP A 1110 20.15 -33.50 -38.52
C ASP A 1110 19.55 -32.28 -37.79
N PRO A 1111 20.36 -31.25 -37.49
CA PRO A 1111 19.92 -30.09 -36.71
C PRO A 1111 18.83 -29.25 -37.39
N THR A 1112 18.63 -29.41 -38.69
CA THR A 1112 17.62 -28.65 -39.46
C THR A 1112 16.19 -29.20 -39.30
N LYS A 1113 16.06 -30.43 -38.81
CA LYS A 1113 14.75 -31.08 -38.54
C LYS A 1113 14.25 -30.88 -37.12
N ARG A 1114 14.96 -30.06 -36.33
CA ARG A 1114 14.59 -29.76 -34.95
C ARG A 1114 13.30 -28.92 -34.92
N PRO A 1115 12.27 -29.31 -34.15
CA PRO A 1115 11.14 -28.44 -33.86
C PRO A 1115 11.60 -27.15 -33.16
N LEU A 1116 10.90 -26.05 -33.40
CA LEU A 1116 11.21 -24.77 -32.73
C LEU A 1116 11.06 -24.95 -31.21
N PRO A 1117 12.09 -24.62 -30.41
CA PRO A 1117 11.97 -24.67 -28.96
C PRO A 1117 11.07 -23.55 -28.43
N PRO A 1118 10.47 -23.71 -27.23
CA PRO A 1118 9.75 -22.65 -26.56
C PRO A 1118 10.62 -21.39 -26.42
N ALA A 1119 10.00 -20.21 -26.54
CA ALA A 1119 10.72 -18.95 -26.35
C ALA A 1119 11.31 -18.89 -24.92
N PRO A 1120 12.56 -18.42 -24.73
CA PRO A 1120 13.19 -18.34 -23.41
C PRO A 1120 12.52 -17.36 -22.45
N SER A 1121 11.74 -16.43 -23.00
CA SER A 1121 10.89 -15.51 -22.27
C SER A 1121 9.73 -15.16 -23.19
N ALA A 1122 8.52 -15.50 -22.77
CA ALA A 1122 7.29 -15.08 -23.40
C ALA A 1122 6.53 -14.28 -22.35
N ALA A 1123 6.42 -12.97 -22.54
CA ALA A 1123 5.63 -12.12 -21.66
C ALA A 1123 4.55 -11.39 -22.44
N ILE A 1124 3.35 -11.34 -21.89
CA ILE A 1124 2.27 -10.48 -22.37
C ILE A 1124 2.47 -9.12 -21.72
N THR A 1125 2.86 -8.13 -22.51
CA THR A 1125 2.94 -6.73 -22.09
C THR A 1125 1.68 -5.98 -22.52
N TYR A 1126 1.01 -5.36 -21.56
CA TYR A 1126 -0.11 -4.45 -21.80
C TYR A 1126 -0.03 -3.22 -20.89
N GLN A 1127 -0.62 -2.11 -21.31
CA GLN A 1127 -0.69 -0.89 -20.50
C GLN A 1127 -1.91 -0.96 -19.57
N GLN A 1128 -1.73 -0.55 -18.32
CA GLN A 1128 -2.81 -0.47 -17.34
C GLN A 1128 -2.82 0.91 -16.65
N ALA A 1129 -4.00 1.51 -16.51
CA ALA A 1129 -4.18 2.77 -15.79
C ALA A 1129 -3.93 2.60 -14.27
N ILE A 1130 -3.08 3.45 -13.69
CA ILE A 1130 -2.67 3.38 -12.27
C ILE A 1130 -3.66 4.13 -11.36
N LEU A 1131 -4.17 5.26 -11.85
CA LEU A 1131 -4.97 6.22 -11.10
C LEU A 1131 -6.30 6.47 -11.82
N ASP A 1132 -7.33 6.82 -11.05
CA ASP A 1132 -8.56 7.36 -11.63
C ASP A 1132 -8.30 8.76 -12.22
N PRO A 1133 -9.01 9.14 -13.30
CA PRO A 1133 -8.85 10.45 -13.92
C PRO A 1133 -9.13 11.58 -12.91
N PRO A 1134 -8.36 12.69 -12.95
CA PRO A 1134 -8.60 13.85 -12.11
C PRO A 1134 -9.94 14.54 -12.45
N SER A 1135 -10.37 15.48 -11.60
CA SER A 1135 -11.69 16.14 -11.71
C SER A 1135 -12.00 16.70 -13.10
N ASN A 1136 -11.02 17.32 -13.77
CA ASN A 1136 -11.21 17.87 -15.11
C ASN A 1136 -11.50 16.78 -16.14
N SER A 1137 -10.71 15.71 -16.15
CA SER A 1137 -10.95 14.54 -16.99
C SER A 1137 -12.30 13.87 -16.69
N LEU A 1138 -12.75 13.83 -15.42
CA LEU A 1138 -14.08 13.33 -15.08
C LEU A 1138 -15.19 14.21 -15.67
N THR A 1139 -15.11 15.53 -15.58
CA THR A 1139 -16.08 16.44 -16.20
C THR A 1139 -16.07 16.29 -17.73
N ALA A 1140 -14.91 16.05 -18.34
CA ALA A 1140 -14.81 15.79 -19.78
C ALA A 1140 -15.51 14.48 -20.17
N LEU A 1141 -15.35 13.43 -19.38
CA LEU A 1141 -16.06 12.17 -19.56
C LEU A 1141 -17.57 12.33 -19.37
N LEU A 1142 -18.02 13.16 -18.42
CA LEU A 1142 -19.44 13.46 -18.23
C LEU A 1142 -20.03 14.20 -19.44
N CYS A 1143 -19.34 15.20 -19.98
CA CYS A 1143 -19.73 15.87 -21.23
C CYS A 1143 -19.85 14.87 -22.39
N LEU A 1144 -18.87 13.97 -22.54
CA LEU A 1144 -18.91 12.89 -23.54
C LEU A 1144 -20.12 11.98 -23.32
N ARG A 1145 -20.41 11.59 -22.08
CA ARG A 1145 -21.55 10.74 -21.74
C ARG A 1145 -22.89 11.39 -22.07
N VAL A 1146 -23.07 12.66 -21.72
CA VAL A 1146 -24.29 13.41 -22.03
C VAL A 1146 -24.49 13.50 -23.54
N LEU A 1147 -23.47 13.90 -24.31
CA LEU A 1147 -23.56 14.00 -25.76
C LEU A 1147 -23.80 12.65 -26.43
N PHE A 1148 -23.20 11.57 -25.91
CA PHE A 1148 -23.44 10.22 -26.39
C PHE A 1148 -24.90 9.82 -26.19
N ARG A 1149 -25.43 9.97 -24.98
CA ARG A 1149 -26.85 9.64 -24.70
C ARG A 1149 -27.80 10.44 -25.58
N SER A 1150 -27.52 11.72 -25.82
CA SER A 1150 -28.35 12.55 -26.70
C SER A 1150 -28.25 12.15 -28.17
N ALA A 1151 -27.13 11.59 -28.63
CA ALA A 1151 -26.95 11.15 -30.02
C ALA A 1151 -27.54 9.75 -30.32
N PHE A 1152 -27.71 8.93 -29.28
CA PHE A 1152 -28.15 7.53 -29.36
C PHE A 1152 -29.48 7.27 -28.62
N ALA A 1153 -30.23 8.32 -28.27
CA ALA A 1153 -31.47 8.25 -27.49
C ALA A 1153 -32.55 7.33 -28.12
N SER A 1154 -32.59 7.20 -29.45
CA SER A 1154 -33.54 6.32 -30.15
C SER A 1154 -33.15 4.83 -30.19
N SER A 1155 -31.98 4.45 -29.68
CA SER A 1155 -31.52 3.04 -29.56
C SER A 1155 -31.64 2.46 -28.14
N ASP A 1156 -32.08 3.24 -27.15
CA ASP A 1156 -32.13 2.87 -25.73
C ASP A 1156 -33.52 2.32 -25.29
N ALA A 1157 -34.34 1.84 -26.24
CA ALA A 1157 -35.48 0.99 -25.89
C ALA A 1157 -34.93 -0.33 -25.34
N ALA A 1158 -35.14 -0.55 -24.03
CA ALA A 1158 -34.56 -1.61 -23.22
C ALA A 1158 -34.47 -2.98 -23.95
N PRO A 1159 -33.35 -3.72 -23.85
CA PRO A 1159 -33.31 -5.10 -24.28
C PRO A 1159 -34.37 -5.91 -23.51
N ARG A 1160 -35.22 -6.60 -24.27
CA ARG A 1160 -36.27 -7.49 -23.77
C ARG A 1160 -35.69 -8.47 -22.73
N ALA A 1161 -36.35 -8.53 -21.58
CA ALA A 1161 -36.13 -9.55 -20.57
C ALA A 1161 -36.58 -10.92 -21.11
N ASP A 1162 -35.78 -11.96 -20.82
CA ASP A 1162 -36.07 -13.41 -20.73
C ASP A 1162 -34.77 -14.16 -21.08
N GLU A 1163 -34.18 -15.09 -20.31
CA GLU A 1163 -34.60 -15.97 -19.22
C GLU A 1163 -33.38 -16.24 -18.28
N ASP A 1164 -33.63 -16.59 -17.01
CA ASP A 1164 -32.70 -17.10 -15.98
C ASP A 1164 -31.98 -16.13 -15.01
N HIS A 1165 -32.71 -15.19 -14.39
CA HIS A 1165 -32.35 -14.73 -13.04
C HIS A 1165 -33.56 -14.47 -12.13
N PHE A 1166 -33.64 -15.26 -11.05
CA PHE A 1166 -34.74 -15.37 -10.09
C PHE A 1166 -34.72 -14.22 -9.06
N GLY A 1167 -35.76 -13.37 -9.04
CA GLY A 1167 -35.83 -12.10 -8.29
C GLY A 1167 -36.80 -12.04 -7.10
N PHE A 1168 -36.99 -10.83 -6.57
CA PHE A 1168 -38.17 -10.34 -5.82
C PHE A 1168 -38.32 -8.82 -6.11
N PRO A 1169 -39.52 -8.22 -5.97
CA PRO A 1169 -40.22 -7.51 -7.04
C PRO A 1169 -40.38 -6.01 -6.74
N GLY A 1170 -40.29 -5.19 -7.78
CA GLY A 1170 -40.68 -3.79 -7.76
C GLY A 1170 -42.13 -3.62 -8.19
N ILE A 1171 -42.77 -2.59 -7.64
CA ILE A 1171 -44.15 -2.13 -7.80
C ILE A 1171 -44.58 -1.99 -9.28
N ILE A 1172 -45.85 -2.35 -9.53
CA ILE A 1172 -46.59 -2.22 -10.80
C ILE A 1172 -46.95 -0.75 -11.04
N GLU A 1173 -46.85 -0.28 -12.29
CA GLU A 1173 -47.62 0.78 -13.00
C GLU A 1173 -46.89 0.94 -14.37
N ASP A 1174 -47.46 0.93 -15.57
CA ASP A 1174 -48.80 1.01 -16.13
C ASP A 1174 -48.82 0.25 -17.49
N THR A 1175 -50.02 0.02 -18.03
CA THR A 1175 -50.37 -0.82 -19.20
C THR A 1175 -49.72 -0.44 -20.54
N GLU A 1176 -49.42 -1.47 -21.34
CA GLU A 1176 -48.62 -1.53 -22.58
C GLU A 1176 -49.17 -0.80 -23.82
N GLU A 1177 -50.13 0.13 -23.70
CA GLU A 1177 -50.73 0.79 -24.88
C GLU A 1177 -50.15 2.18 -25.20
N ASP A 1178 -49.42 2.83 -24.29
CA ASP A 1178 -48.94 4.22 -24.50
C ASP A 1178 -47.53 4.34 -25.08
N VAL A 1179 -46.74 3.26 -25.20
CA VAL A 1179 -45.33 3.34 -25.63
C VAL A 1179 -45.17 3.31 -27.16
N GLN A 1180 -46.21 2.92 -27.90
CA GLN A 1180 -46.12 2.77 -29.36
C GLN A 1180 -46.32 4.11 -30.12
N GLU A 1181 -46.79 5.18 -29.48
CA GLU A 1181 -47.03 6.48 -30.12
C GLU A 1181 -45.85 7.48 -30.04
N GLU A 1182 -44.88 7.33 -29.12
CA GLU A 1182 -43.79 8.32 -28.96
C GLU A 1182 -42.60 8.16 -29.94
N ILE A 1183 -42.50 7.05 -30.66
CA ILE A 1183 -41.40 6.83 -31.64
C ILE A 1183 -41.54 7.73 -32.89
N ALA A 1184 -42.69 8.40 -33.07
CA ALA A 1184 -43.00 9.19 -34.25
C ALA A 1184 -43.03 10.73 -34.04
N SER A 1185 -42.52 11.27 -32.93
CA SER A 1185 -42.65 12.71 -32.61
C SER A 1185 -41.35 13.51 -32.48
N GLY A 1186 -40.21 13.03 -32.99
CA GLY A 1186 -38.97 13.82 -33.06
C GLY A 1186 -39.02 14.85 -34.19
N SER A 1187 -38.61 16.09 -33.94
CA SER A 1187 -38.52 17.11 -35.01
C SER A 1187 -37.41 16.75 -36.02
N ASP A 1188 -37.55 17.11 -37.30
CA ASP A 1188 -36.53 16.87 -38.35
C ASP A 1188 -35.12 17.33 -37.94
N SER A 1189 -35.06 18.41 -37.14
CA SER A 1189 -33.84 18.97 -36.56
C SER A 1189 -33.16 18.03 -35.56
N GLU A 1190 -33.93 17.36 -34.70
CA GLU A 1190 -33.41 16.42 -33.72
C GLU A 1190 -32.86 15.15 -34.39
N ILE A 1191 -33.55 14.66 -35.43
CA ILE A 1191 -33.10 13.51 -36.22
C ILE A 1191 -31.76 13.80 -36.90
N GLU A 1192 -31.61 14.97 -37.52
CA GLU A 1192 -30.34 15.41 -38.13
C GLU A 1192 -29.25 15.61 -37.06
N GLY A 1193 -29.60 16.12 -35.88
CA GLY A 1193 -28.69 16.22 -34.73
C GLY A 1193 -28.13 14.87 -34.30
N GLU A 1194 -29.01 13.89 -34.05
CA GLU A 1194 -28.62 12.52 -33.71
C GLU A 1194 -27.70 11.92 -34.77
N ARG A 1195 -28.05 12.07 -36.05
CA ARG A 1195 -27.24 11.56 -37.18
C ARG A 1195 -25.82 12.16 -37.17
N ARG A 1196 -25.68 13.47 -36.97
CA ARG A 1196 -24.37 14.13 -36.87
C ARG A 1196 -23.59 13.67 -35.65
N GLY A 1197 -24.27 13.54 -34.51
CA GLY A 1197 -23.70 13.04 -33.26
C GLY A 1197 -23.09 11.65 -33.43
N ARG A 1198 -23.86 10.68 -33.96
CA ARG A 1198 -23.38 9.31 -34.22
C ARG A 1198 -22.17 9.30 -35.14
N LYS A 1199 -22.24 10.04 -36.26
CA LYS A 1199 -21.12 10.17 -37.20
C LYS A 1199 -19.86 10.73 -36.53
N ALA A 1200 -20.01 11.68 -35.60
CA ALA A 1200 -18.89 12.27 -34.90
C ALA A 1200 -18.28 11.30 -33.85
N PHE A 1201 -19.09 10.54 -33.12
CA PHE A 1201 -18.61 9.48 -32.21
C PHE A 1201 -17.86 8.37 -32.97
N ILE A 1202 -18.36 7.94 -34.13
CA ILE A 1202 -17.62 7.04 -35.04
C ILE A 1202 -16.26 7.65 -35.42
N GLY A 1203 -16.23 8.95 -35.72
CA GLY A 1203 -15.01 9.68 -36.08
C GLY A 1203 -13.95 9.78 -34.97
N ILE A 1204 -14.33 9.64 -33.70
CA ILE A 1204 -13.41 9.69 -32.55
C ILE A 1204 -13.15 8.33 -31.90
N ARG A 1205 -13.73 7.25 -32.43
CA ARG A 1205 -13.60 5.88 -31.89
C ARG A 1205 -12.15 5.47 -31.63
N HIS A 1206 -11.26 5.68 -32.60
CA HIS A 1206 -9.84 5.36 -32.49
C HIS A 1206 -9.11 6.12 -31.35
N LEU A 1207 -9.67 7.24 -30.88
CA LEU A 1207 -9.16 7.95 -29.71
C LEU A 1207 -9.73 7.36 -28.42
N LEU A 1208 -11.02 7.01 -28.41
CA LEU A 1208 -11.68 6.36 -27.27
C LEU A 1208 -11.10 4.98 -26.96
N GLU A 1209 -10.70 4.21 -27.97
CA GLU A 1209 -10.03 2.89 -27.82
C GLU A 1209 -8.69 2.99 -27.06
N ARG A 1210 -8.09 4.18 -27.00
CA ARG A 1210 -6.83 4.45 -26.28
C ARG A 1210 -7.05 4.92 -24.85
N VAL A 1211 -8.29 5.22 -24.46
CA VAL A 1211 -8.61 5.67 -23.11
C VAL A 1211 -8.65 4.45 -22.20
N THR A 1212 -7.87 4.48 -21.12
CA THR A 1212 -7.83 3.46 -20.07
C THR A 1212 -8.13 4.13 -18.72
N ILE A 1213 -9.17 3.65 -18.04
CA ILE A 1213 -9.60 4.17 -16.74
C ILE A 1213 -9.65 3.02 -15.72
N ARG A 1214 -9.08 3.24 -14.53
CA ARG A 1214 -9.02 2.22 -13.46
C ARG A 1214 -10.40 1.83 -12.92
N ASN A 1215 -11.31 2.80 -12.78
CA ASN A 1215 -12.69 2.53 -12.38
C ASN A 1215 -13.46 1.79 -13.48
N GLU A 1216 -13.88 0.56 -13.19
CA GLU A 1216 -14.61 -0.32 -14.13
C GLU A 1216 -15.91 0.29 -14.65
N THR A 1217 -16.65 1.06 -13.85
CA THR A 1217 -17.91 1.69 -14.27
C THR A 1217 -17.67 2.81 -15.29
N LEU A 1218 -16.68 3.66 -15.04
CA LEU A 1218 -16.32 4.75 -15.95
C LEU A 1218 -15.70 4.20 -17.25
N MET A 1219 -14.88 3.16 -17.14
CA MET A 1219 -14.36 2.44 -18.31
C MET A 1219 -15.48 1.76 -19.10
N GLY A 1220 -16.51 1.26 -18.42
CA GLY A 1220 -17.73 0.73 -19.05
C GLY A 1220 -18.44 1.76 -19.92
N TRP A 1221 -18.49 3.04 -19.51
CA TRP A 1221 -19.05 4.11 -20.36
C TRP A 1221 -18.21 4.35 -21.62
N VAL A 1222 -16.89 4.27 -21.52
CA VAL A 1222 -15.99 4.40 -22.68
C VAL A 1222 -16.18 3.21 -23.62
N ALA A 1223 -16.24 1.99 -23.09
CA ALA A 1223 -16.49 0.78 -23.86
C ALA A 1223 -17.83 0.85 -24.62
N GLU A 1224 -18.90 1.29 -23.96
CA GLU A 1224 -20.21 1.51 -24.58
C GLU A 1224 -20.13 2.47 -25.78
N MET A 1225 -19.37 3.58 -25.64
CA MET A 1225 -19.17 4.54 -26.74
C MET A 1225 -18.34 3.97 -27.90
N VAL A 1226 -17.38 3.10 -27.60
CA VAL A 1226 -16.55 2.39 -28.60
C VAL A 1226 -17.40 1.36 -29.36
N ASP A 1227 -18.20 0.58 -28.64
CA ASP A 1227 -19.04 -0.51 -29.18
C ASP A 1227 -20.19 0.02 -30.04
N ALA A 1228 -20.81 1.13 -29.65
CA ALA A 1228 -21.79 1.81 -30.50
C ALA A 1228 -21.19 2.29 -31.84
N GLY A 1229 -19.88 2.56 -31.87
CA GLY A 1229 -19.13 2.81 -33.11
C GLY A 1229 -18.83 1.56 -33.96
N ILE A 1230 -19.07 0.35 -33.43
CA ILE A 1230 -18.99 -0.94 -34.15
C ILE A 1230 -20.35 -1.33 -34.71
N MET A 1231 -21.41 -1.18 -33.90
CA MET A 1231 -22.77 -1.62 -34.24
C MET A 1231 -23.58 -0.64 -35.11
N GLY A 1232 -22.99 0.49 -35.52
CA GLY A 1232 -23.66 1.48 -36.37
C GLY A 1232 -23.98 0.95 -37.77
N THR A 1233 -25.09 0.25 -37.91
CA THR A 1233 -25.81 0.08 -39.18
C THR A 1233 -26.25 1.44 -39.71
N THR A 1234 -26.12 1.57 -41.03
CA THR A 1234 -26.80 2.51 -41.95
C THR A 1234 -28.03 3.22 -41.43
#